data_AF-A0A2B8AN72-F1
#
_entry.id   AF-A0A2B8AN72-F1
#
_cell.length_a   1.000
_cell.length_b   1.000
_cell.length_c   1.000
_cell.angle_alpha   90.00
_cell.angle_beta   90.00
_cell.angle_gamma   90.00
#
_symmetry.space_group_name_H-M   'P 1'
#
loop_
_entity.id
_entity.type
_entity.pdbx_description
1 polymer ?
#
loop_
_entity_poly.entity_id
_entity_poly.type
_entity_poly.pdbx_seq_one_letter_code
_entity_poly.pdbx_strand_id
1 'polypeptide(L)'
;MTVLPGSPAGPRPSGGRGPEPARIVAVRAGRRGSGYLLAPNLVLTARHVVGDSPGGRAVAINGTGWKDCRLVWGSGTSDCDAALLLAGAPLVPPGTAARMEPVTWAELSGLEPVEGCQMIGFPTVQVTDDGRLDTDQAVCVLKPGSSMVRDRYALDLTTTPPAGASPWSGMSGAAVFADGLLVGVVVGDQSAWQHGRLEAVPGARLLHDPEFAATLTGLTGRTPRTGTPAARGRLSAPATAPARAALELAGVRHETPHGLAATIRAHGDKAQRQFFHRMGTPQVPSEGWLELRNWLRAQDRADGRAELIDRRLTNDSLPPSMKLLHLLRWLDPDGEAVHLGRRVTVERLVAACLSGPGRGSRDDRLVADALENHGLLGVLADFRELNRLKGVQGRWDKAWSRWRQAAGDHAPAGARLPALLTVLDHPAAEAALRAQAESRTPPPGPWLWYDDLLAASGGPDTPLGLFTRWMCAQAALRDHRAAEQLSRRWRQQDAERQRAERQKETDRRRAERERKRQQEQQAAVERRRRAAHDELTREAEAARTERLRLESAWAAAETARTGPGTRSRAVRRAIGWYGMWGLLTAAGYWLWLGRGDSPRAVGMVCLQIATVSAVWSYLGSRRAGPLGLAYQPPFLRPRDWLPPGGFEDMVKGAGRLAGLGCVLLMQAWLAGEAAPPDDGPVRLEDGEWRGGPERPEEFDFSELFAALGFVVLCLGVFVAALQWAPRLRDRDDAYRARESEYRRLLREYTDREHRARAAAASRTDTRAELPPVRPEAYGRLLRYLAGPAAGLPGNPGSPAGQEQSNAG
;
A
#
# COMPACT_ATOMS: atom_id res chain seq x y z
N MET A 1 -13.70 114.03 60.41
CA MET A 1 -13.32 112.62 60.67
C MET A 1 -12.61 112.13 59.42
N THR A 2 -11.29 111.99 59.54
CA THR A 2 -10.34 111.87 58.43
C THR A 2 -10.29 110.44 57.91
N VAL A 3 -10.53 110.26 56.61
CA VAL A 3 -10.39 108.99 55.89
C VAL A 3 -8.90 108.73 55.68
N LEU A 4 -8.39 107.63 56.23
CA LEU A 4 -7.05 107.13 55.94
C LEU A 4 -7.04 106.39 54.58
N PRO A 5 -6.05 106.63 53.71
CA PRO A 5 -5.95 105.90 52.44
C PRO A 5 -5.25 104.56 52.67
N GLY A 6 -5.89 103.48 52.23
CA GLY A 6 -5.25 102.17 52.12
C GLY A 6 -4.15 102.21 51.06
N SER A 7 -2.93 101.81 51.44
CA SER A 7 -1.80 101.58 50.54
C SER A 7 -2.18 100.62 49.40
N PRO A 8 -1.81 100.90 48.15
CA PRO A 8 -1.99 99.95 47.06
C PRO A 8 -1.01 98.79 47.27
N ALA A 9 -1.56 97.59 47.51
CA ALA A 9 -0.79 96.37 47.38
C ALA A 9 -0.20 96.34 45.96
N GLY A 10 1.14 96.35 45.87
CA GLY A 10 1.84 96.21 44.60
C GLY A 10 1.40 94.96 43.85
N PRO A 11 1.47 94.95 42.51
CA PRO A 11 1.03 93.82 41.71
C PRO A 11 1.81 92.58 42.15
N ARG A 12 1.09 91.60 42.71
CA ARG A 12 1.63 90.24 42.89
C ARG A 12 2.11 89.78 41.51
N PRO A 13 3.38 89.33 41.37
CA PRO A 13 3.83 88.79 40.10
C PRO A 13 2.90 87.63 39.75
N SER A 14 2.26 87.73 38.59
CA SER A 14 1.50 86.67 37.95
C SER A 14 2.46 85.56 37.53
N GLY A 15 3.06 84.87 38.49
CA GLY A 15 3.93 83.73 38.25
C GLY A 15 3.07 82.52 37.91
N GLY A 16 3.11 82.11 36.64
CA GLY A 16 2.44 80.90 36.18
C GLY A 16 2.84 79.69 37.02
N ARG A 17 1.89 78.80 37.30
CA ARG A 17 2.08 77.63 38.18
C ARG A 17 2.89 76.48 37.53
N GLY A 18 3.51 76.70 36.39
CA GLY A 18 4.14 75.67 35.55
C GLY A 18 5.15 76.25 34.55
N PRO A 19 5.62 75.46 33.57
CA PRO A 19 6.65 75.89 32.62
C PRO A 19 6.24 77.15 31.82
N GLU A 20 7.05 78.22 31.88
CA GLU A 20 6.83 79.40 31.03
C GLU A 20 6.96 79.06 29.53
N PRO A 21 5.95 79.39 28.69
CA PRO A 21 5.95 79.00 27.27
C PRO A 21 7.20 79.43 26.49
N ALA A 22 7.68 80.66 26.72
CA ALA A 22 8.84 81.21 26.03
C ALA A 22 10.17 80.50 26.36
N ARG A 23 10.19 79.63 27.38
CA ARG A 23 11.39 78.89 27.82
C ARG A 23 11.43 77.46 27.33
N ILE A 24 10.36 76.97 26.73
CA ILE A 24 10.27 75.60 26.25
C ILE A 24 11.03 75.49 24.93
N VAL A 25 11.93 74.53 24.83
CA VAL A 25 12.89 74.40 23.73
C VAL A 25 12.82 73.03 23.10
N ALA A 26 12.80 72.96 21.78
CA ALA A 26 13.08 71.73 21.04
C ALA A 26 14.58 71.62 20.81
N VAL A 27 15.16 70.46 21.10
CA VAL A 27 16.60 70.18 20.97
C VAL A 27 16.81 69.07 19.94
N ARG A 28 17.77 69.30 19.04
CA ARG A 28 18.20 68.33 18.04
C ARG A 28 19.71 68.21 18.05
N ALA A 29 20.21 67.07 18.50
CA ALA A 29 21.63 66.74 18.55
C ALA A 29 21.81 65.29 18.05
N GLY A 30 22.49 64.42 18.80
CA GLY A 30 22.55 62.98 18.52
C GLY A 30 21.17 62.30 18.51
N ARG A 31 20.22 62.83 19.29
CA ARG A 31 18.80 62.47 19.26
C ARG A 31 17.94 63.73 19.24
N ARG A 32 16.64 63.56 19.00
CA ARG A 32 15.63 64.60 19.20
C ARG A 32 15.15 64.56 20.65
N GLY A 33 14.94 65.73 21.25
CA GLY A 33 14.48 65.87 22.61
C GLY A 33 13.92 67.26 22.91
N SER A 34 13.60 67.45 24.17
CA SER A 34 13.10 68.71 24.73
C SER A 34 14.19 69.40 25.56
N GLY A 35 13.98 70.65 25.90
CA GLY A 35 14.86 71.43 26.75
C GLY A 35 14.14 72.62 27.37
N TYR A 36 14.81 73.28 28.30
CA TYR A 36 14.28 74.46 28.99
C TYR A 36 15.33 75.56 29.14
N LEU A 37 14.94 76.82 28.87
CA LEU A 37 15.84 77.96 29.00
C LEU A 37 16.01 78.39 30.46
N LEU A 38 17.22 78.22 30.98
CA LEU A 38 17.65 78.79 32.26
C LEU A 38 18.00 80.28 32.11
N ALA A 39 18.55 80.65 30.95
CA ALA A 39 18.84 82.02 30.53
C ALA A 39 18.58 82.16 29.02
N PRO A 40 18.56 83.38 28.43
CA PRO A 40 18.17 83.59 27.04
C PRO A 40 18.92 82.75 25.99
N ASN A 41 20.13 82.28 26.29
CA ASN A 41 20.97 81.45 25.43
C ASN A 41 21.46 80.15 26.12
N LEU A 42 20.94 79.79 27.29
CA LEU A 42 21.38 78.62 28.06
C LEU A 42 20.23 77.62 28.21
N VAL A 43 20.38 76.44 27.61
CA VAL A 43 19.38 75.37 27.58
C VAL A 43 19.79 74.24 28.51
N LEU A 44 18.89 73.82 29.38
CA LEU A 44 18.94 72.57 30.14
C LEU A 44 18.23 71.46 29.35
N THR A 45 18.85 70.30 29.21
CA THR A 45 18.27 69.13 28.50
C THR A 45 18.82 67.82 29.09
N ALA A 46 18.37 66.66 28.57
CA ALA A 46 18.88 65.36 28.95
C ALA A 46 20.22 65.05 28.24
N ARG A 47 21.18 64.42 28.94
CA ARG A 47 22.52 64.18 28.39
C ARG A 47 22.47 63.24 27.19
N HIS A 48 21.67 62.19 27.23
CA HIS A 48 21.54 61.23 26.13
C HIS A 48 20.90 61.84 24.86
N VAL A 49 20.20 62.98 24.96
CA VAL A 49 19.69 63.71 23.78
C VAL A 49 20.86 64.29 22.99
N VAL A 50 21.87 64.80 23.70
CA VAL A 50 23.10 65.31 23.10
C VAL A 50 23.97 64.17 22.55
N GLY A 51 24.03 63.04 23.24
CA GLY A 51 24.85 61.87 22.84
C GLY A 51 26.34 62.23 22.78
N ASP A 52 27.14 61.58 21.94
CA ASP A 52 28.57 61.90 21.85
C ASP A 52 28.89 63.18 21.06
N SER A 53 27.86 63.97 20.74
CA SER A 53 28.02 65.21 19.97
C SER A 53 28.63 66.31 20.86
N PRO A 54 29.53 67.15 20.32
CA PRO A 54 30.09 68.31 21.06
C PRO A 54 29.06 69.44 21.29
N GLY A 55 27.82 69.27 20.81
CA GLY A 55 26.76 70.26 20.84
C GLY A 55 25.52 69.78 20.08
N GLY A 56 24.64 70.72 19.74
CA GLY A 56 23.39 70.45 19.03
C GLY A 56 22.77 71.72 18.51
N ARG A 57 21.50 71.64 18.08
CA ARG A 57 20.69 72.78 17.69
C ARG A 57 19.49 72.90 18.61
N ALA A 58 19.10 74.12 18.94
CA ALA A 58 17.96 74.40 19.80
C ALA A 58 17.07 75.49 19.20
N VAL A 59 15.76 75.43 19.48
CA VAL A 59 14.79 76.49 19.16
C VAL A 59 13.77 76.61 20.28
N ALA A 60 13.50 77.83 20.76
CA ALA A 60 12.45 78.09 21.73
C ALA A 60 11.08 78.29 21.05
N ILE A 61 9.98 77.99 21.74
CA ILE A 61 8.63 78.33 21.27
C ILE A 61 8.52 79.85 21.10
N ASN A 62 8.06 80.29 19.93
CA ASN A 62 8.04 81.70 19.52
C ASN A 62 9.43 82.36 19.59
N GLY A 63 10.50 81.57 19.42
CA GLY A 63 11.88 81.99 19.47
C GLY A 63 12.42 82.59 18.16
N THR A 64 13.73 82.82 18.12
CA THR A 64 14.44 83.45 16.98
C THR A 64 14.94 82.44 15.93
N GLY A 65 14.27 81.29 15.85
CA GLY A 65 14.63 80.15 14.98
C GLY A 65 15.71 79.23 15.58
N TRP A 66 16.05 78.18 14.83
CA TRP A 66 17.07 77.21 15.24
C TRP A 66 18.46 77.84 15.33
N LYS A 67 19.13 77.69 16.47
CA LYS A 67 20.53 78.12 16.69
C LYS A 67 21.40 76.94 17.03
N ASP A 68 22.67 77.02 16.64
CA ASP A 68 23.68 76.05 17.05
C ASP A 68 24.09 76.34 18.50
N CYS A 69 24.30 75.27 19.26
CA CYS A 69 24.63 75.29 20.67
C CYS A 69 25.79 74.35 20.94
N ARG A 70 26.73 74.77 21.79
CA ARG A 70 27.83 73.93 22.27
C ARG A 70 27.50 73.33 23.63
N LEU A 71 27.95 72.11 23.88
CA LEU A 71 27.88 71.49 25.20
C LEU A 71 28.84 72.21 26.14
N VAL A 72 28.33 72.74 27.26
CA VAL A 72 29.14 73.46 28.27
C VAL A 72 29.21 72.75 29.62
N TRP A 73 28.34 71.77 29.86
CA TRP A 73 28.41 70.87 31.01
C TRP A 73 27.72 69.53 30.68
N GLY A 74 28.26 68.43 31.21
CA GLY A 74 27.78 67.06 31.00
C GLY A 74 28.75 66.16 30.22
N SER A 75 29.93 66.64 29.83
CA SER A 75 30.94 65.84 29.13
C SER A 75 31.69 64.89 30.09
N GLY A 76 31.12 63.70 30.32
CA GLY A 76 31.84 62.48 30.71
C GLY A 76 32.31 62.32 32.17
N THR A 77 32.25 63.35 33.01
CA THR A 77 32.66 63.27 34.43
C THR A 77 31.50 63.03 35.40
N SER A 78 30.28 63.39 35.02
CA SER A 78 29.09 63.32 35.86
C SER A 78 28.20 62.14 35.42
N ASP A 79 27.91 61.21 36.34
CA ASP A 79 26.93 60.11 36.15
C ASP A 79 25.46 60.61 36.03
N CYS A 80 25.28 61.91 35.81
CA CYS A 80 23.99 62.58 35.70
C CYS A 80 23.54 62.67 34.24
N ASP A 81 22.34 62.17 33.92
CA ASP A 81 21.79 62.20 32.56
C ASP A 81 21.17 63.58 32.21
N ALA A 82 21.90 64.66 32.46
CA ALA A 82 21.52 66.03 32.11
C ALA A 82 22.68 66.77 31.46
N ALA A 83 22.38 67.81 30.68
CA ALA A 83 23.37 68.60 29.97
C ALA A 83 22.97 70.09 29.89
N LEU A 84 23.98 70.97 29.84
CA LEU A 84 23.80 72.38 29.51
C LEU A 84 24.33 72.67 28.10
N LEU A 85 23.50 73.30 27.28
CA LEU A 85 23.87 73.76 25.94
C LEU A 85 23.86 75.29 25.91
N LEU A 86 24.93 75.88 25.40
CA LEU A 86 25.06 77.33 25.23
C LEU A 86 24.93 77.70 23.75
N ALA A 87 23.92 78.49 23.41
CA ALA A 87 23.74 79.06 22.08
C ALA A 87 24.64 80.31 21.90
N GLY A 88 25.13 80.51 20.68
CA GLY A 88 25.93 81.70 20.33
C GLY A 88 25.14 83.01 20.34
N ALA A 89 23.81 82.94 20.33
CA ALA A 89 22.91 84.08 20.40
C ALA A 89 21.63 83.71 21.20
N PRO A 90 20.88 84.69 21.73
CA PRO A 90 19.62 84.43 22.42
C PRO A 90 18.61 83.67 21.54
N LEU A 91 17.98 82.65 22.12
CA LEU A 91 16.96 81.81 21.49
C LEU A 91 15.58 82.46 21.47
N VAL A 92 15.39 83.56 22.22
CA VAL A 92 14.15 84.35 22.30
C VAL A 92 14.40 85.80 21.86
N PRO A 93 13.36 86.53 21.42
CA PRO A 93 13.49 87.94 21.03
C PRO A 93 14.04 88.83 22.16
N PRO A 94 14.73 89.95 21.85
CA PRO A 94 15.37 90.81 22.86
C PRO A 94 14.42 91.29 23.97
N GLY A 95 13.17 91.63 23.63
CA GLY A 95 12.17 92.03 24.62
C GLY A 95 11.79 90.91 25.59
N THR A 96 11.76 89.66 25.12
CA THR A 96 11.53 88.49 25.98
C THR A 96 12.78 88.21 26.82
N ALA A 97 13.96 88.22 26.21
CA ALA A 97 15.25 88.00 26.88
C ALA A 97 15.45 88.95 28.08
N ALA A 98 15.11 90.23 27.92
CA ALA A 98 15.23 91.25 28.96
C ALA A 98 14.30 91.03 30.17
N ARG A 99 13.20 90.29 30.00
CA ARG A 99 12.21 90.00 31.05
C ARG A 99 12.39 88.62 31.69
N MET A 100 13.40 87.86 31.28
CA MET A 100 13.63 86.51 31.81
C MET A 100 14.21 86.58 33.21
N GLU A 101 13.38 86.28 34.21
CA GLU A 101 13.82 86.11 35.59
C GLU A 101 14.59 84.80 35.80
N PRO A 102 15.46 84.69 36.83
CA PRO A 102 16.10 83.42 37.16
C PRO A 102 15.08 82.34 37.51
N VAL A 103 15.28 81.14 36.96
CA VAL A 103 14.47 79.97 37.33
C VAL A 103 14.73 79.64 38.79
N THR A 104 13.65 79.41 39.55
CA THR A 104 13.74 78.96 40.94
C THR A 104 13.59 77.45 40.99
N TRP A 105 14.51 76.79 41.69
CA TRP A 105 14.60 75.35 41.82
C TRP A 105 13.89 74.88 43.08
N ALA A 106 13.32 73.68 43.04
CA ALA A 106 12.70 73.08 44.19
C ALA A 106 13.70 72.27 45.02
N GLU A 107 13.60 72.40 46.34
CA GLU A 107 14.24 71.51 47.29
C GLU A 107 13.18 70.64 47.97
N LEU A 108 13.22 69.33 47.70
CA LEU A 108 12.32 68.35 48.30
C LEU A 108 13.02 67.70 49.48
N SER A 109 12.58 68.02 50.70
CA SER A 109 13.17 67.50 51.95
C SER A 109 12.54 66.20 52.45
N GLY A 110 11.43 65.75 51.84
CA GLY A 110 10.68 64.55 52.23
C GLY A 110 10.39 63.60 51.08
N LEU A 111 9.87 62.42 51.40
CA LEU A 111 9.49 61.39 50.44
C LEU A 111 8.02 61.46 50.00
N GLU A 112 7.31 62.48 50.47
CA GLU A 112 5.89 62.68 50.16
C GLU A 112 5.67 62.89 48.65
N PRO A 113 4.67 62.23 48.05
CA PRO A 113 4.31 62.49 46.66
C PRO A 113 3.91 63.95 46.44
N VAL A 114 4.43 64.56 45.37
CA VAL A 114 4.10 65.93 44.97
C VAL A 114 3.14 65.87 43.79
N GLU A 115 1.87 66.20 44.04
CA GLU A 115 0.82 66.19 43.03
C GLU A 115 0.85 67.44 42.13
N GLY A 116 0.22 67.33 40.96
CA GLY A 116 0.05 68.46 40.05
C GLY A 116 1.35 68.95 39.40
N CYS A 117 2.38 68.11 39.34
CA CYS A 117 3.63 68.43 38.66
C CYS A 117 3.38 68.51 37.15
N GLN A 118 3.96 69.51 36.48
CA GLN A 118 3.74 69.78 35.07
C GLN A 118 5.04 69.74 34.29
N MET A 119 5.00 69.22 33.07
CA MET A 119 6.10 69.27 32.12
C MET A 119 5.54 69.49 30.71
N ILE A 120 6.27 70.25 29.91
CA ILE A 120 5.92 70.50 28.51
C ILE A 120 7.16 70.20 27.67
N GLY A 121 6.97 69.41 26.61
CA GLY A 121 8.03 69.00 25.69
C GLY A 121 7.47 68.66 24.31
N PHE A 122 8.29 68.05 23.47
CA PHE A 122 8.01 67.75 22.07
C PHE A 122 8.08 66.23 21.80
N PRO A 123 7.08 65.44 22.23
CA PRO A 123 7.06 64.02 21.92
C PRO A 123 6.85 63.80 20.42
N THR A 124 7.42 62.72 19.90
CA THR A 124 7.38 62.35 18.48
C THR A 124 5.96 62.09 17.99
N VAL A 125 5.05 61.70 18.89
CA VAL A 125 3.62 61.50 18.59
C VAL A 125 2.89 62.80 18.23
N GLN A 126 3.42 63.96 18.62
CA GLN A 126 2.86 65.28 18.30
C GLN A 126 3.60 65.95 17.13
N VAL A 127 4.25 65.17 16.26
CA VAL A 127 4.76 65.68 15.00
C VAL A 127 3.60 65.74 14.01
N THR A 128 3.27 66.94 13.56
CA THR A 128 2.22 67.15 12.55
C THR A 128 2.59 66.50 11.22
N ASP A 129 1.62 66.25 10.34
CA ASP A 129 1.84 65.59 9.04
C ASP A 129 2.85 66.32 8.14
N ASP A 130 3.03 67.63 8.33
CA ASP A 130 4.04 68.46 7.65
C ASP A 130 5.42 68.45 8.33
N GLY A 131 5.62 67.60 9.34
CA GLY A 131 6.90 67.38 10.01
C GLY A 131 7.28 68.45 11.04
N ARG A 132 6.35 69.35 11.43
CA ARG A 132 6.58 70.34 12.48
C ARG A 132 6.44 69.66 13.85
N LEU A 133 7.31 70.04 14.77
CA LEU A 133 7.22 69.59 16.17
C LEU A 133 6.13 70.40 16.86
N ASP A 134 5.15 69.73 17.46
CA ASP A 134 4.20 70.37 18.38
C ASP A 134 4.48 69.95 19.82
N THR A 135 3.97 70.75 20.77
CA THR A 135 4.14 70.49 22.19
C THR A 135 3.07 69.55 22.73
N ASP A 136 3.44 68.76 23.74
CA ASP A 136 2.49 68.12 24.64
C ASP A 136 2.72 68.56 26.07
N GLN A 137 1.63 68.75 26.82
CA GLN A 137 1.66 69.07 28.24
C GLN A 137 1.23 67.84 29.04
N ALA A 138 2.16 67.29 29.82
CA ALA A 138 1.89 66.19 30.72
C ALA A 138 1.79 66.67 32.17
N VAL A 139 0.80 66.15 32.88
CA VAL A 139 0.62 66.33 34.33
C VAL A 139 0.94 65.02 35.03
N CYS A 140 1.64 65.09 36.16
CA CYS A 140 2.09 63.91 36.88
C CYS A 140 2.07 64.09 38.40
N VAL A 141 2.14 62.96 39.10
CA VAL A 141 2.48 62.89 40.51
C VAL A 141 3.94 62.48 40.62
N LEU A 142 4.78 63.37 41.14
CA LEU A 142 6.19 63.10 41.40
C LEU A 142 6.29 62.29 42.70
N LYS A 143 6.97 61.14 42.65
CA LYS A 143 7.19 60.26 43.80
C LYS A 143 8.68 60.21 44.16
N PRO A 144 9.17 61.03 45.12
CA PRO A 144 10.60 61.08 45.45
C PRO A 144 11.14 59.75 45.99
N GLY A 145 10.30 58.96 46.65
CA GLY A 145 10.66 57.64 47.18
C GLY A 145 10.83 56.53 46.12
N SER A 146 10.39 56.76 44.89
CA SER A 146 10.46 55.78 43.79
C SER A 146 11.68 56.06 42.91
N SER A 147 12.36 55.00 42.44
CA SER A 147 13.63 55.10 41.69
C SER A 147 14.81 55.74 42.45
N MET A 148 14.72 55.85 43.79
CA MET A 148 15.76 56.43 44.65
C MET A 148 17.12 55.74 44.54
N VAL A 149 17.17 54.41 44.36
CA VAL A 149 18.43 53.67 44.18
C VAL A 149 19.18 54.10 42.90
N ARG A 150 18.44 54.56 41.87
CA ARG A 150 19.01 55.11 40.64
C ARG A 150 19.18 56.62 40.71
N ASP A 151 18.82 57.23 41.84
CA ASP A 151 18.82 58.67 42.08
C ASP A 151 18.10 59.43 40.94
N ARG A 152 16.85 59.00 40.72
CA ARG A 152 15.88 59.55 39.77
C ARG A 152 14.54 59.72 40.48
N TYR A 153 13.77 60.74 40.11
CA TYR A 153 12.36 60.85 40.44
C TYR A 153 11.52 60.01 39.49
N ALA A 154 10.54 59.28 40.03
CA ALA A 154 9.48 58.67 39.22
C ALA A 154 8.31 59.67 39.08
N LEU A 155 7.84 59.84 37.85
CA LEU A 155 6.74 60.71 37.49
C LEU A 155 5.59 59.85 36.97
N ASP A 156 4.55 59.67 37.80
CA ASP A 156 3.35 58.94 37.40
C ASP A 156 2.43 59.87 36.64
N LEU A 157 2.26 59.63 35.35
CA LEU A 157 1.40 60.45 34.50
C LEU A 157 -0.05 60.30 34.93
N THR A 158 -0.78 61.42 35.01
CA THR A 158 -2.21 61.41 35.34
C THR A 158 -3.09 61.12 34.13
N THR A 159 -2.52 61.18 32.92
CA THR A 159 -3.18 60.88 31.65
C THR A 159 -2.71 59.53 31.10
N THR A 160 -3.56 58.86 30.31
CA THR A 160 -3.13 57.65 29.60
C THR A 160 -2.09 58.02 28.56
N PRO A 161 -0.94 57.33 28.50
CA PRO A 161 0.04 57.56 27.46
C PRO A 161 -0.53 57.22 26.07
N PRO A 162 -0.15 57.95 25.01
CA PRO A 162 -0.55 57.61 23.65
C PRO A 162 -0.13 56.18 23.26
N ALA A 163 -0.87 55.55 22.36
CA ALA A 163 -0.50 54.22 21.84
C ALA A 163 0.78 54.32 21.00
N GLY A 164 1.72 53.39 21.19
CA GLY A 164 2.98 53.34 20.43
C GLY A 164 4.10 52.64 21.19
N ALA A 165 5.21 52.33 20.50
CA ALA A 165 6.36 51.65 21.10
C ALA A 165 7.24 52.56 21.98
N SER A 166 7.19 53.88 21.76
CA SER A 166 7.79 54.89 22.65
C SER A 166 7.06 56.22 22.43
N PRO A 167 5.83 56.36 22.96
CA PRO A 167 4.97 57.51 22.71
C PRO A 167 5.58 58.82 23.22
N TRP A 168 6.46 58.73 24.22
CA TRP A 168 7.15 59.87 24.83
C TRP A 168 8.55 60.11 24.27
N SER A 169 8.97 59.38 23.24
CA SER A 169 10.25 59.67 22.55
C SER A 169 10.26 61.13 22.13
N GLY A 170 11.21 61.93 22.63
CA GLY A 170 11.27 63.38 22.43
C GLY A 170 10.91 64.22 23.67
N MET A 171 10.24 63.65 24.68
CA MET A 171 10.02 64.32 25.99
C MET A 171 11.28 64.42 26.84
N SER A 172 12.29 63.57 26.60
CA SER A 172 13.57 63.64 27.30
C SER A 172 14.18 65.04 27.20
N GLY A 173 14.53 65.61 28.35
CA GLY A 173 15.04 66.97 28.53
C GLY A 173 13.96 68.01 28.88
N ALA A 174 12.67 67.64 28.89
CA ALA A 174 11.62 68.54 29.38
C ALA A 174 11.81 68.84 30.88
N ALA A 175 11.59 70.11 31.25
CA ALA A 175 11.66 70.54 32.64
C ALA A 175 10.34 70.23 33.38
N VAL A 176 10.48 69.71 34.59
CA VAL A 176 9.36 69.34 35.47
C VAL A 176 9.20 70.40 36.53
N PHE A 177 7.97 70.90 36.72
CA PHE A 177 7.64 71.97 37.64
C PHE A 177 6.62 71.54 38.69
N ALA A 178 6.82 71.96 39.94
CA ALA A 178 5.83 71.88 41.00
C ALA A 178 5.64 73.28 41.61
N ASP A 179 4.40 73.79 41.62
CA ASP A 179 4.06 75.14 42.07
C ASP A 179 4.98 76.25 41.52
N GLY A 180 5.36 76.15 40.24
CA GLY A 180 6.25 77.13 39.58
C GLY A 180 7.75 76.97 39.90
N LEU A 181 8.15 75.94 40.65
CA LEU A 181 9.55 75.62 40.94
C LEU A 181 10.04 74.45 40.09
N LEU A 182 11.24 74.56 39.52
CA LEU A 182 11.89 73.50 38.74
C LEU A 182 12.34 72.36 39.66
N VAL A 183 11.67 71.21 39.58
CA VAL A 183 11.95 70.03 40.43
C VAL A 183 12.88 69.02 39.75
N GLY A 184 12.97 69.01 38.42
CA GLY A 184 13.81 68.05 37.71
C GLY A 184 13.72 68.12 36.20
N VAL A 185 14.43 67.20 35.53
CA VAL A 185 14.52 67.09 34.07
C VAL A 185 14.17 65.69 33.64
N VAL A 186 13.21 65.51 32.73
CA VAL A 186 12.81 64.19 32.21
C VAL A 186 13.98 63.53 31.48
N VAL A 187 14.24 62.25 31.73
CA VAL A 187 15.36 61.51 31.12
C VAL A 187 15.00 60.14 30.57
N GLY A 188 13.82 59.62 30.85
CA GLY A 188 13.44 58.33 30.29
C GLY A 188 11.96 58.02 30.42
N ASP A 189 11.49 57.16 29.53
CA ASP A 189 10.20 56.49 29.65
C ASP A 189 10.41 55.08 30.20
N GLN A 190 9.51 54.63 31.09
CA GLN A 190 9.54 53.27 31.58
C GLN A 190 8.56 52.41 30.79
N SER A 191 9.05 51.70 29.77
CA SER A 191 8.24 50.78 28.95
C SER A 191 7.55 49.68 29.79
N ALA A 192 8.20 49.21 30.87
CA ALA A 192 7.64 48.23 31.80
C ALA A 192 6.37 48.72 32.55
N TRP A 193 6.08 50.02 32.51
CA TRP A 193 4.88 50.64 33.07
C TRP A 193 3.90 51.09 31.99
N GLN A 194 3.91 50.41 30.84
CA GLN A 194 3.09 50.75 29.65
C GLN A 194 3.26 52.21 29.24
N HIS A 195 4.47 52.78 29.42
CA HIS A 195 4.78 54.20 29.20
C HIS A 195 3.97 55.20 30.07
N GLY A 196 3.25 54.74 31.10
CA GLY A 196 2.50 55.60 32.05
C GLY A 196 3.36 56.23 33.14
N ARG A 197 4.67 55.94 33.13
CA ARG A 197 5.66 56.49 34.08
C ARG A 197 6.88 57.00 33.34
N LEU A 198 7.28 58.23 33.65
CA LEU A 198 8.54 58.82 33.22
C LEU A 198 9.53 58.90 34.39
N GLU A 199 10.81 59.01 34.06
CA GLU A 199 11.88 59.29 35.01
C GLU A 199 12.42 60.70 34.82
N ALA A 200 12.79 61.35 35.91
CA ALA A 200 13.49 62.62 35.90
C ALA A 200 14.75 62.61 36.77
N VAL A 201 15.78 63.34 36.34
CA VAL A 201 16.91 63.72 37.19
C VAL A 201 16.42 64.76 38.21
N PRO A 202 16.67 64.57 39.52
CA PRO A 202 16.34 65.56 40.54
C PRO A 202 17.06 66.89 40.32
N GLY A 203 16.36 68.01 40.40
CA GLY A 203 16.96 69.35 40.32
C GLY A 203 17.99 69.58 41.43
N ALA A 204 17.72 69.06 42.64
CA ALA A 204 18.66 69.07 43.75
C ALA A 204 19.97 68.35 43.41
N ARG A 205 19.93 67.23 42.66
CA ARG A 205 21.14 66.52 42.22
C ARG A 205 22.01 67.42 41.33
N LEU A 206 21.39 68.17 40.43
CA LEU A 206 22.10 69.12 39.56
C LEU A 206 22.75 70.24 40.38
N LEU A 207 22.02 70.82 41.33
CA LEU A 207 22.55 71.90 42.17
C LEU A 207 23.67 71.46 43.12
N HIS A 208 23.67 70.20 43.55
CA HIS A 208 24.74 69.63 44.36
C HIS A 208 25.97 69.20 43.55
N ASP A 209 25.91 69.17 42.22
CA ASP A 209 27.07 68.97 41.35
C ASP A 209 27.89 70.28 41.30
N PRO A 210 29.12 70.32 41.83
CA PRO A 210 29.90 71.56 41.90
C PRO A 210 30.23 72.13 40.51
N GLU A 211 30.44 71.26 39.51
CA GLU A 211 30.75 71.66 38.15
C GLU A 211 29.53 72.30 37.48
N PHE A 212 28.34 71.73 37.71
CA PHE A 212 27.08 72.31 37.25
C PHE A 212 26.83 73.68 37.88
N ALA A 213 26.93 73.78 39.21
CA ALA A 213 26.66 75.01 39.95
C ALA A 213 27.63 76.14 39.54
N ALA A 214 28.92 75.81 39.37
CA ALA A 214 29.93 76.75 38.89
C ALA A 214 29.66 77.21 37.45
N THR A 215 29.33 76.28 36.55
CA THR A 215 29.02 76.59 35.15
C THR A 215 27.77 77.46 35.03
N LEU A 216 26.70 77.12 35.74
CA LEU A 216 25.46 77.86 35.75
C LEU A 216 25.66 79.28 36.30
N THR A 217 26.38 79.42 37.41
CA THR A 217 26.68 80.73 38.01
C THR A 217 27.59 81.55 37.10
N GLY A 218 28.61 80.95 36.49
CA GLY A 218 29.53 81.62 35.58
C GLY A 218 28.86 82.13 34.31
N LEU A 219 27.91 81.37 33.75
CA LEU A 219 27.20 81.76 32.51
C LEU A 219 26.02 82.71 32.75
N THR A 220 25.41 82.68 33.93
CA THR A 220 24.24 83.54 34.25
C THR A 220 24.58 84.74 35.14
N GLY A 221 25.76 84.75 35.75
CA GLY A 221 26.18 85.76 36.73
C GLY A 221 25.37 85.74 38.03
N ARG A 222 24.56 84.70 38.28
CA ARG A 222 23.63 84.62 39.41
C ARG A 222 23.68 83.23 40.04
N THR A 223 23.63 83.17 41.36
CA THR A 223 23.49 81.89 42.08
C THR A 223 22.06 81.34 41.91
N PRO A 224 21.88 80.02 41.72
CA PRO A 224 20.56 79.41 41.59
C PRO A 224 19.70 79.69 42.83
N ARG A 225 18.44 80.10 42.62
CA ARG A 225 17.49 80.32 43.72
C ARG A 225 16.81 78.99 44.05
N THR A 226 16.72 78.63 45.32
CA THR A 226 15.96 77.47 45.79
C THR A 226 14.70 77.90 46.54
N GLY A 227 13.70 77.05 46.53
CA GLY A 227 12.47 77.20 47.30
C GLY A 227 11.83 75.84 47.58
N THR A 228 10.87 75.79 48.49
CA THR A 228 10.11 74.58 48.79
C THR A 228 8.73 74.68 48.13
N PRO A 229 8.29 73.70 47.32
CA PRO A 229 6.95 73.72 46.74
C PRO A 229 5.90 73.69 47.85
N ALA A 230 4.77 74.36 47.64
CA ALA A 230 3.71 74.40 48.65
C ALA A 230 3.06 73.02 48.72
N ALA A 231 2.94 72.45 49.92
CA ALA A 231 2.20 71.21 50.13
C ALA A 231 0.70 71.46 49.88
N ARG A 232 0.26 71.39 48.61
CA ARG A 232 -1.16 71.50 48.25
C ARG A 232 -1.84 70.15 48.43
N GLY A 233 -2.43 70.01 49.62
CA GLY A 233 -3.25 68.87 50.03
C GLY A 233 -3.83 69.01 51.44
N ARG A 234 -4.07 70.25 51.91
CA ARG A 234 -5.00 70.50 53.03
C ARG A 234 -6.11 71.40 52.48
N LEU A 235 -7.18 70.78 51.98
CA LEU A 235 -8.47 71.46 51.95
C LEU A 235 -8.85 71.71 53.42
N SER A 236 -9.16 72.97 53.74
CA SER A 236 -9.69 73.35 55.04
C SER A 236 -10.87 72.46 55.40
N ALA A 237 -10.70 71.67 56.45
CA ALA A 237 -11.83 71.06 57.15
C ALA A 237 -12.72 72.18 57.71
N PRO A 238 -14.06 72.04 57.71
CA PRO A 238 -14.83 72.64 58.80
C PRO A 238 -14.27 72.06 60.10
N ALA A 239 -14.15 72.91 61.11
CA ALA A 239 -13.60 72.57 62.41
C ALA A 239 -14.42 71.48 63.11
N THR A 240 -14.11 70.24 62.79
CA THR A 240 -14.40 69.03 63.54
C THR A 240 -13.34 68.02 63.08
N ALA A 241 -12.60 67.44 64.03
CA ALA A 241 -11.64 66.37 63.75
C ALA A 241 -12.25 65.36 62.75
N PRO A 242 -11.52 64.86 61.74
CA PRO A 242 -12.11 63.97 60.77
C PRO A 242 -12.60 62.73 61.50
N ALA A 243 -13.93 62.57 61.55
CA ALA A 243 -14.50 61.25 61.79
C ALA A 243 -13.86 60.34 60.74
N ARG A 244 -13.27 59.22 61.19
CA ARG A 244 -12.65 58.22 60.33
C ARG A 244 -13.52 58.04 59.09
N ALA A 245 -12.94 58.18 57.89
CA ALA A 245 -13.67 57.97 56.64
C ALA A 245 -14.38 56.62 56.77
N ALA A 246 -15.71 56.63 56.79
CA ALA A 246 -16.50 55.44 57.02
C ALA A 246 -16.94 54.89 55.66
N LEU A 247 -16.49 53.67 55.32
CA LEU A 247 -16.87 52.98 54.08
C LEU A 247 -18.14 52.18 54.31
N GLU A 248 -19.14 52.34 53.45
CA GLU A 248 -20.37 51.53 53.55
C GLU A 248 -20.25 50.27 52.68
N LEU A 249 -20.48 49.10 53.28
CA LEU A 249 -20.59 47.83 52.58
C LEU A 249 -21.79 47.07 53.13
N ALA A 250 -22.66 46.63 52.22
CA ALA A 250 -23.88 45.87 52.57
C ALA A 250 -24.78 46.56 53.62
N GLY A 251 -24.83 47.90 53.63
CA GLY A 251 -25.63 48.70 54.57
C GLY A 251 -24.98 48.93 55.94
N VAL A 252 -23.72 48.51 56.12
CA VAL A 252 -22.96 48.70 57.37
C VAL A 252 -21.81 49.66 57.11
N ARG A 253 -21.63 50.65 57.99
CA ARG A 253 -20.53 51.62 57.92
C ARG A 253 -19.30 51.10 58.65
N HIS A 254 -18.13 51.19 58.01
CA HIS A 254 -16.88 50.63 58.49
C HIS A 254 -15.81 51.71 58.68
N GLU A 255 -15.33 51.84 59.90
CA GLU A 255 -14.23 52.75 60.26
C GLU A 255 -12.91 52.02 60.48
N THR A 256 -12.94 50.69 60.69
CA THR A 256 -11.76 49.89 61.02
C THR A 256 -11.52 48.78 59.99
N PRO A 257 -10.25 48.40 59.73
CA PRO A 257 -9.90 47.29 58.85
C PRO A 257 -10.54 45.95 59.25
N HIS A 258 -10.54 45.64 60.53
CA HIS A 258 -11.11 44.40 61.03
C HIS A 258 -12.63 44.34 60.81
N GLY A 259 -13.35 45.45 61.03
CA GLY A 259 -14.80 45.52 60.77
C GLY A 259 -15.14 45.35 59.30
N LEU A 260 -14.37 45.97 58.41
CA LEU A 260 -14.55 45.80 56.96
C LEU A 260 -14.24 44.35 56.52
N ALA A 261 -13.17 43.75 57.05
CA ALA A 261 -12.82 42.35 56.75
C ALA A 261 -13.93 41.38 57.15
N ALA A 262 -14.55 41.57 58.33
CA ALA A 262 -15.69 40.75 58.77
C ALA A 262 -16.88 40.83 57.78
N THR A 263 -17.26 42.03 57.35
CA THR A 263 -18.35 42.19 56.36
C THR A 263 -17.98 41.63 54.99
N ILE A 264 -16.75 41.78 54.54
CA ILE A 264 -16.28 41.18 53.28
C ILE A 264 -16.39 39.65 53.33
N ARG A 265 -16.05 39.02 54.46
CA ARG A 265 -16.19 37.56 54.61
C ARG A 265 -17.66 37.12 54.57
N ALA A 266 -18.56 37.87 55.21
CA ALA A 266 -20.00 37.58 55.20
C ALA A 266 -20.70 37.89 53.86
N HIS A 267 -20.21 38.89 53.12
CA HIS A 267 -20.86 39.45 51.93
C HIS A 267 -19.90 39.64 50.74
N GLY A 268 -19.03 38.65 50.50
CA GLY A 268 -17.97 38.73 49.50
C GLY A 268 -18.45 39.07 48.08
N ASP A 269 -19.60 38.53 47.66
CA ASP A 269 -20.17 38.82 46.33
C ASP A 269 -20.61 40.28 46.20
N LYS A 270 -21.15 40.88 47.27
CA LYS A 270 -21.50 42.31 47.29
C LYS A 270 -20.23 43.16 47.23
N ALA A 271 -19.20 42.79 48.00
CA ALA A 271 -17.91 43.48 47.98
C ALA A 271 -17.24 43.42 46.60
N GLN A 272 -17.23 42.26 45.93
CA GLN A 272 -16.69 42.15 44.57
C GLN A 272 -17.46 43.01 43.58
N ARG A 273 -18.80 43.02 43.65
CA ARG A 273 -19.62 43.84 42.75
C ARG A 273 -19.41 45.35 42.97
N GLN A 274 -19.37 45.78 44.23
CA GLN A 274 -19.20 47.19 44.58
C GLN A 274 -17.80 47.70 44.23
N PHE A 275 -16.75 46.92 44.55
CA PHE A 275 -15.37 47.39 44.45
C PHE A 275 -14.65 47.01 43.16
N PHE A 276 -14.93 45.83 42.58
CA PHE A 276 -14.04 45.21 41.58
C PHE A 276 -14.70 44.74 40.28
N HIS A 277 -16.02 44.59 40.21
CA HIS A 277 -16.71 44.05 39.02
C HIS A 277 -16.74 45.04 37.84
N ARG A 278 -16.83 46.35 38.12
CA ARG A 278 -16.62 47.43 37.15
C ARG A 278 -15.88 48.54 37.87
N MET A 279 -14.55 48.50 37.87
CA MET A 279 -13.73 49.51 38.53
C MET A 279 -13.70 50.85 37.77
N GLY A 280 -14.33 50.92 36.60
CA GLY A 280 -14.18 52.04 35.68
C GLY A 280 -12.82 52.04 34.99
N THR A 281 -12.55 53.09 34.21
CA THR A 281 -11.21 53.33 33.67
C THR A 281 -10.39 54.16 34.67
N PRO A 282 -9.06 54.22 34.54
CA PRO A 282 -8.26 55.11 35.39
C PRO A 282 -8.72 56.58 35.35
N GLN A 283 -9.34 57.02 34.25
CA GLN A 283 -9.90 58.37 34.05
C GLN A 283 -11.26 58.56 34.73
N VAL A 284 -12.09 57.51 34.75
CA VAL A 284 -13.43 57.52 35.35
C VAL A 284 -13.58 56.27 36.22
N PRO A 285 -12.93 56.25 37.40
CA PRO A 285 -13.05 55.12 38.30
C PRO A 285 -14.47 55.05 38.85
N SER A 286 -14.94 53.82 39.11
CA SER A 286 -16.25 53.64 39.72
C SER A 286 -16.29 54.19 41.13
N GLU A 287 -17.47 54.64 41.54
CA GLU A 287 -17.72 55.21 42.87
C GLU A 287 -17.27 54.25 43.98
N GLY A 288 -17.63 52.96 43.90
CA GLY A 288 -17.22 51.96 44.89
C GLY A 288 -15.71 51.73 44.97
N TRP A 289 -14.98 51.81 43.84
CA TRP A 289 -13.51 51.73 43.86
C TRP A 289 -12.88 52.99 44.44
N LEU A 290 -13.40 54.18 44.10
CA LEU A 290 -12.96 55.46 44.66
C LEU A 290 -13.14 55.50 46.18
N GLU A 291 -14.30 55.10 46.67
CA GLU A 291 -14.62 55.02 48.09
C GLU A 291 -13.65 54.10 48.84
N LEU A 292 -13.46 52.87 48.34
CA LEU A 292 -12.51 51.92 48.94
C LEU A 292 -11.08 52.47 48.93
N ARG A 293 -10.63 53.05 47.81
CA ARG A 293 -9.27 53.58 47.67
C ARG A 293 -9.01 54.74 48.65
N ASN A 294 -9.96 55.66 48.78
CA ASN A 294 -9.86 56.78 49.71
C ASN A 294 -9.89 56.28 51.16
N TRP A 295 -10.77 55.32 51.47
CA TRP A 295 -10.85 54.70 52.79
C TRP A 295 -9.54 54.00 53.18
N LEU A 296 -8.92 53.23 52.27
CA LEU A 296 -7.64 52.55 52.49
C LEU A 296 -6.50 53.56 52.77
N ARG A 297 -6.49 54.69 52.04
CA ARG A 297 -5.50 55.77 52.23
C ARG A 297 -5.65 56.49 53.57
N ALA A 298 -6.86 56.53 54.13
CA ALA A 298 -7.15 57.14 55.42
C ALA A 298 -6.78 56.26 56.64
N GLN A 299 -6.43 54.98 56.43
CA GLN A 299 -6.02 54.10 57.53
C GLN A 299 -4.60 54.40 58.02
N ASP A 300 -4.35 54.26 59.32
CA ASP A 300 -3.03 54.51 59.95
C ASP A 300 -1.94 53.52 59.50
N ARG A 301 -2.34 52.35 58.99
CA ARG A 301 -1.43 51.31 58.51
C ARG A 301 -0.83 51.68 57.14
N ALA A 302 0.45 52.03 57.09
CA ALA A 302 1.16 52.32 55.84
C ALA A 302 1.75 51.08 55.15
N ASP A 303 2.13 50.06 55.93
CA ASP A 303 2.87 48.89 55.44
C ASP A 303 2.11 48.13 54.34
N GLY A 304 2.77 47.99 53.19
CA GLY A 304 2.23 47.25 52.03
C GLY A 304 1.00 47.87 51.36
N ARG A 305 0.51 49.03 51.82
CA ARG A 305 -0.70 49.68 51.26
C ARG A 305 -0.51 50.11 49.82
N ALA A 306 0.63 50.74 49.50
CA ALA A 306 0.94 51.15 48.14
C ALA A 306 1.07 49.93 47.21
N GLU A 307 1.69 48.85 47.67
CA GLU A 307 1.77 47.60 46.89
C GLU A 307 0.37 46.99 46.68
N LEU A 308 -0.47 46.94 47.72
CA LEU A 308 -1.84 46.46 47.62
C LEU A 308 -2.62 47.25 46.56
N ILE A 309 -2.67 48.58 46.69
CA ILE A 309 -3.47 49.42 45.79
C ILE A 309 -2.88 49.38 44.38
N ASP A 310 -1.59 49.69 44.21
CA ASP A 310 -1.00 49.98 42.90
C ASP A 310 -0.61 48.71 42.12
N ARG A 311 -0.38 47.56 42.78
CA ARG A 311 0.05 46.31 42.11
C ARG A 311 -0.93 45.15 42.21
N ARG A 312 -1.83 45.14 43.19
CA ARG A 312 -2.77 44.02 43.39
C ARG A 312 -4.19 44.39 42.99
N LEU A 313 -4.75 45.44 43.58
CA LEU A 313 -6.15 45.84 43.34
C LEU A 313 -6.35 46.46 41.94
N THR A 314 -5.36 47.17 41.40
CA THR A 314 -5.39 47.74 40.05
C THR A 314 -4.87 46.80 38.95
N ASN A 315 -4.43 45.58 39.29
CA ASN A 315 -3.95 44.65 38.26
C ASN A 315 -5.13 44.05 37.48
N ASP A 316 -5.21 44.37 36.18
CA ASP A 316 -6.28 43.88 35.29
C ASP A 316 -6.18 42.38 34.99
N SER A 317 -5.01 41.76 35.18
CA SER A 317 -4.83 40.32 35.02
C SER A 317 -5.41 39.52 36.19
N LEU A 318 -5.68 40.16 37.34
CA LEU A 318 -6.23 39.49 38.52
C LEU A 318 -7.75 39.54 38.52
N PRO A 319 -8.44 38.39 38.70
CA PRO A 319 -9.88 38.39 38.81
C PRO A 319 -10.35 39.10 40.10
N PRO A 320 -11.59 39.64 40.13
CA PRO A 320 -12.15 40.32 41.30
C PRO A 320 -12.05 39.53 42.61
N SER A 321 -12.16 38.20 42.55
CA SER A 321 -12.03 37.30 43.70
C SER A 321 -10.61 37.26 44.27
N MET A 322 -9.58 37.40 43.44
CA MET A 322 -8.18 37.49 43.87
C MET A 322 -7.86 38.86 44.45
N LYS A 323 -8.41 39.94 43.86
CA LYS A 323 -8.31 41.30 44.41
C LYS A 323 -8.90 41.37 45.82
N LEU A 324 -10.07 40.75 46.02
CA LEU A 324 -10.71 40.68 47.33
C LEU A 324 -9.87 39.89 48.35
N LEU A 325 -9.23 38.80 47.93
CA LEU A 325 -8.36 38.02 48.81
C LEU A 325 -7.11 38.81 49.25
N HIS A 326 -6.49 39.55 48.32
CA HIS A 326 -5.39 40.46 48.65
C HIS A 326 -5.83 41.58 49.61
N LEU A 327 -7.04 42.12 49.42
CA LEU A 327 -7.62 43.10 50.34
C LEU A 327 -7.81 42.50 51.73
N LEU A 328 -8.41 41.31 51.84
CA LEU A 328 -8.60 40.61 53.12
C LEU A 328 -7.26 40.34 53.83
N ARG A 329 -6.24 39.90 53.10
CA ARG A 329 -4.88 39.67 53.63
C ARG A 329 -4.30 40.93 54.28
N TRP A 330 -4.55 42.09 53.68
CA TRP A 330 -4.04 43.37 54.20
C TRP A 330 -4.87 43.91 55.37
N LEU A 331 -6.20 43.76 55.30
CA LEU A 331 -7.12 44.23 56.34
C LEU A 331 -7.00 43.44 57.65
N ASP A 332 -6.88 42.12 57.54
CA ASP A 332 -6.96 41.20 58.68
C ASP A 332 -6.24 39.87 58.37
N PRO A 333 -4.89 39.85 58.40
CA PRO A 333 -4.08 38.66 58.09
C PRO A 333 -4.23 37.52 59.10
N ASP A 334 -4.69 37.82 60.33
CA ASP A 334 -4.93 36.83 61.38
C ASP A 334 -6.30 36.12 61.24
N GLY A 335 -7.23 36.67 60.45
CA GLY A 335 -8.56 36.10 60.27
C GLY A 335 -8.66 35.06 59.14
N GLU A 336 -9.87 34.53 58.93
CA GLU A 336 -10.10 33.45 57.97
C GLU A 336 -9.82 33.88 56.52
N ALA A 337 -9.11 33.03 55.77
CA ALA A 337 -8.93 33.20 54.34
C ALA A 337 -10.20 32.77 53.59
N VAL A 338 -10.90 33.73 52.97
CA VAL A 338 -12.14 33.49 52.22
C VAL A 338 -11.93 33.78 50.74
N HIS A 339 -12.25 32.81 49.89
CA HIS A 339 -12.20 32.95 48.43
C HIS A 339 -13.51 32.43 47.82
N LEU A 340 -14.14 33.26 46.98
CA LEU A 340 -15.46 33.02 46.38
C LEU A 340 -16.54 32.74 47.45
N GLY A 341 -16.57 33.58 48.50
CA GLY A 341 -17.59 33.51 49.56
C GLY A 341 -17.48 32.30 50.50
N ARG A 342 -16.44 31.48 50.37
CA ARG A 342 -16.21 30.29 51.21
C ARG A 342 -14.81 30.31 51.79
N ARG A 343 -14.67 29.83 53.03
CA ARG A 343 -13.36 29.62 53.67
C ARG A 343 -12.49 28.69 52.81
N VAL A 344 -11.22 29.01 52.70
CA VAL A 344 -10.23 28.19 52.02
C VAL A 344 -9.48 27.40 53.07
N THR A 345 -9.66 26.09 53.05
CA THR A 345 -8.89 25.15 53.89
C THR A 345 -8.04 24.27 52.99
N VAL A 346 -7.08 23.53 53.57
CA VAL A 346 -6.24 22.63 52.77
C VAL A 346 -7.07 21.49 52.18
N GLU A 347 -8.11 21.03 52.86
CA GLU A 347 -9.07 20.03 52.35
C GLU A 347 -9.79 20.53 51.09
N ARG A 348 -10.14 21.83 51.05
CA ARG A 348 -10.73 22.43 49.86
C ARG A 348 -9.71 22.57 48.72
N LEU A 349 -8.45 22.89 49.03
CA LEU A 349 -7.37 22.87 48.02
C LEU A 349 -7.16 21.47 47.46
N VAL A 350 -7.23 20.44 48.31
CA VAL A 350 -7.19 19.03 47.88
C VAL A 350 -8.37 18.71 46.97
N ALA A 351 -9.59 19.10 47.33
CA ALA A 351 -10.77 18.92 46.48
C ALA A 351 -10.65 19.63 45.12
N ALA A 352 -10.07 20.83 45.09
CA ALA A 352 -9.78 21.54 43.84
C ALA A 352 -8.75 20.79 42.98
N CYS A 353 -7.70 20.22 43.58
CA CYS A 353 -6.70 19.41 42.86
C CYS A 353 -7.28 18.14 42.24
N LEU A 354 -8.35 17.59 42.83
CA LEU A 354 -9.07 16.44 42.31
C LEU A 354 -10.13 16.80 41.25
N SER A 355 -10.43 18.09 41.08
CA SER A 355 -11.42 18.58 40.13
C SER A 355 -10.84 18.60 38.72
N GLY A 356 -10.88 17.46 38.04
CA GLY A 356 -10.47 17.35 36.63
C GLY A 356 -11.41 18.08 35.66
N PRO A 357 -11.09 18.11 34.35
CA PRO A 357 -11.93 18.72 33.32
C PRO A 357 -13.36 18.15 33.37
N GLY A 358 -14.34 19.00 33.69
CA GLY A 358 -15.76 18.60 33.78
C GLY A 358 -16.19 17.92 35.10
N ARG A 359 -15.28 17.73 36.08
CA ARG A 359 -15.59 17.26 37.44
C ARG A 359 -15.50 18.42 38.45
N GLY A 360 -16.07 18.25 39.64
CA GLY A 360 -16.06 19.26 40.72
C GLY A 360 -17.11 20.36 40.56
N SER A 361 -17.35 21.11 41.64
CA SER A 361 -18.25 22.26 41.63
C SER A 361 -17.67 23.42 40.81
N ARG A 362 -18.51 24.39 40.40
CA ARG A 362 -18.04 25.61 39.73
C ARG A 362 -16.98 26.33 40.58
N ASP A 363 -17.17 26.35 41.89
CA ASP A 363 -16.26 27.02 42.83
C ASP A 363 -14.90 26.32 42.88
N ASP A 364 -14.86 24.98 42.83
CA ASP A 364 -13.60 24.22 42.86
C ASP A 364 -12.78 24.46 41.59
N ARG A 365 -13.44 24.63 40.44
CA ARG A 365 -12.77 24.97 39.17
C ARG A 365 -12.19 26.37 39.18
N LEU A 366 -12.87 27.33 39.80
CA LEU A 366 -12.33 28.68 39.96
C LEU A 366 -11.15 28.71 40.95
N VAL A 367 -11.20 27.89 42.00
CA VAL A 367 -10.04 27.69 42.90
C VAL A 367 -8.88 27.04 42.15
N ALA A 368 -9.14 26.03 41.32
CA ALA A 368 -8.15 25.39 40.46
C ALA A 368 -7.48 26.39 39.50
N ASP A 369 -8.27 27.22 38.81
CA ASP A 369 -7.74 28.29 37.95
C ASP A 369 -6.89 29.29 38.75
N ALA A 370 -7.34 29.68 39.94
CA ALA A 370 -6.58 30.56 40.84
C ALA A 370 -5.25 29.96 41.30
N LEU A 371 -5.19 28.64 41.52
CA LEU A 371 -3.95 27.92 41.86
C LEU A 371 -2.97 27.87 40.68
N GLU A 372 -3.44 27.63 39.47
CA GLU A 372 -2.57 27.48 38.29
C GLU A 372 -2.10 28.83 37.74
N ASN A 373 -3.00 29.81 37.65
CA ASN A 373 -2.79 31.01 36.84
C ASN A 373 -2.62 32.29 37.65
N HIS A 374 -3.12 32.34 38.89
CA HIS A 374 -3.23 33.60 39.65
C HIS A 374 -2.42 33.62 40.95
N GLY A 375 -1.61 32.59 41.23
CA GLY A 375 -0.70 32.55 42.37
C GLY A 375 -1.40 32.47 43.74
N LEU A 376 -2.56 31.81 43.81
CA LEU A 376 -3.38 31.72 45.02
C LEU A 376 -2.60 31.26 46.27
N LEU A 377 -1.71 30.27 46.14
CA LEU A 377 -0.93 29.75 47.28
C LEU A 377 -0.06 30.81 47.94
N GLY A 378 0.51 31.72 47.15
CA GLY A 378 1.34 32.80 47.68
C GLY A 378 0.55 33.74 48.57
N VAL A 379 -0.69 34.07 48.18
CA VAL A 379 -1.57 34.95 48.95
C VAL A 379 -2.08 34.26 50.20
N LEU A 380 -2.47 32.99 50.09
CA LEU A 380 -2.94 32.19 51.22
C LEU A 380 -1.86 31.99 52.29
N ALA A 381 -0.59 31.83 51.88
CA ALA A 381 0.54 31.64 52.80
C ALA A 381 0.79 32.85 53.73
N ASP A 382 0.28 34.03 53.40
CA ASP A 382 0.42 35.22 54.23
C ASP A 382 -0.71 35.37 55.27
N PHE A 383 -1.72 34.51 55.25
CA PHE A 383 -2.69 34.39 56.35
C PHE A 383 -2.11 33.49 57.44
N ARG A 384 -2.27 33.89 58.71
CA ARG A 384 -1.66 33.17 59.84
C ARG A 384 -2.10 31.71 59.93
N GLU A 385 -3.38 31.43 59.69
CA GLU A 385 -3.95 30.07 59.67
C GLU A 385 -3.31 29.17 58.60
N LEU A 386 -2.92 29.75 57.46
CA LEU A 386 -2.43 29.04 56.29
C LEU A 386 -0.93 29.27 56.03
N ASN A 387 -0.20 29.82 57.01
CA ASN A 387 1.25 30.06 56.92
C ASN A 387 2.06 28.77 56.66
N ARG A 388 1.49 27.59 56.96
CA ARG A 388 2.06 26.30 56.54
C ARG A 388 2.24 26.14 55.03
N LEU A 389 1.52 26.94 54.23
CA LEU A 389 1.65 26.97 52.77
C LEU A 389 2.86 27.76 52.28
N LYS A 390 3.60 28.43 53.17
CA LYS A 390 4.79 29.20 52.82
C LYS A 390 5.83 28.29 52.15
N GLY A 391 6.28 28.70 50.97
CA GLY A 391 7.22 27.93 50.15
C GLY A 391 6.63 26.70 49.42
N VAL A 392 5.35 26.37 49.60
CA VAL A 392 4.70 25.26 48.88
C VAL A 392 4.73 25.50 47.37
N GLN A 393 4.49 26.73 46.91
CA GLN A 393 4.55 27.07 45.47
C GLN A 393 5.89 26.66 44.84
N GLY A 394 7.02 27.05 45.46
CA GLY A 394 8.35 26.70 44.94
C GLY A 394 8.63 25.19 44.99
N ARG A 395 8.16 24.49 46.04
CA ARG A 395 8.26 23.02 46.11
C ARG A 395 7.43 22.36 45.02
N TRP A 396 6.22 22.86 44.78
CA TRP A 396 5.32 22.37 43.72
C TRP A 396 5.96 22.55 42.35
N ASP A 397 6.50 23.74 42.04
CA ASP A 397 7.17 24.03 40.77
C ASP A 397 8.38 23.12 40.54
N LYS A 398 9.20 22.89 41.58
CA LYS A 398 10.35 21.99 41.52
C LYS A 398 9.94 20.53 41.33
N ALA A 399 8.96 20.05 42.10
CA ALA A 399 8.44 18.69 42.00
C ALA A 399 7.82 18.44 40.62
N TRP A 400 7.01 19.37 40.13
CA TRP A 400 6.40 19.33 38.80
C TRP A 400 7.46 19.30 37.69
N SER A 401 8.45 20.20 37.75
CA SER A 401 9.52 20.27 36.72
C SER A 401 10.32 18.97 36.64
N ARG A 402 10.75 18.44 37.80
CA ARG A 402 11.46 17.16 37.88
C ARG A 402 10.63 16.01 37.31
N TRP A 403 9.37 15.92 37.72
CA TRP A 403 8.50 14.84 37.27
C TRP A 403 8.16 14.95 35.79
N ARG A 404 7.85 16.15 35.28
CA ARG A 404 7.53 16.38 33.87
C ARG A 404 8.72 16.06 32.97
N GLN A 405 9.95 16.37 33.40
CA GLN A 405 11.17 16.01 32.69
C GLN A 405 11.33 14.48 32.58
N ALA A 406 11.10 13.75 33.68
CA ALA A 406 11.19 12.29 33.68
C ALA A 406 10.05 11.63 32.89
N ALA A 407 8.83 12.17 32.98
CA ALA A 407 7.66 11.59 32.31
C ALA A 407 7.67 11.81 30.79
N GLY A 408 8.36 12.84 30.28
CA GLY A 408 8.47 13.12 28.85
C GLY A 408 7.11 13.15 28.16
N ASP A 409 6.98 12.45 27.04
CA ASP A 409 5.74 12.37 26.25
C ASP A 409 4.59 11.63 26.96
N HIS A 410 4.88 10.88 28.02
CA HIS A 410 3.88 10.13 28.78
C HIS A 410 3.13 11.00 29.81
N ALA A 411 3.55 12.24 30.04
CA ALA A 411 2.88 13.10 31.01
C ALA A 411 1.56 13.66 30.43
N PRO A 412 0.41 13.42 31.10
CA PRO A 412 -0.90 13.81 30.58
C PRO A 412 -1.15 15.32 30.73
N ALA A 413 -2.01 15.85 29.85
CA ALA A 413 -2.49 17.23 29.95
C ALA A 413 -3.22 17.46 31.28
N GLY A 414 -3.02 18.65 31.88
CA GLY A 414 -3.66 19.01 33.16
C GLY A 414 -3.09 18.29 34.40
N ALA A 415 -1.92 17.63 34.29
CA ALA A 415 -1.29 16.96 35.43
C ALA A 415 -0.62 17.91 36.44
N ARG A 416 -0.48 19.20 36.10
CA ARG A 416 0.23 20.18 36.93
C ARG A 416 -0.51 20.44 38.24
N LEU A 417 -1.80 20.79 38.19
CA LEU A 417 -2.58 21.05 39.39
C LEU A 417 -2.59 19.87 40.38
N PRO A 418 -2.88 18.61 39.97
CA PRO A 418 -2.86 17.51 40.92
C PRO A 418 -1.48 17.18 41.49
N ALA A 419 -0.39 17.59 40.82
CA ALA A 419 0.97 17.45 41.36
C ALA A 419 1.17 18.28 42.64
N LEU A 420 0.33 19.30 42.91
CA LEU A 420 0.35 20.05 44.16
C LEU A 420 0.13 19.14 45.39
N LEU A 421 -0.68 18.09 45.25
CA LEU A 421 -0.92 17.13 46.34
C LEU A 421 0.36 16.46 46.83
N THR A 422 1.39 16.36 45.99
CA THR A 422 2.67 15.70 46.33
C THR A 422 3.53 16.51 47.29
N VAL A 423 3.26 17.81 47.42
CA VAL A 423 4.03 18.74 48.26
C VAL A 423 3.19 19.39 49.37
N LEU A 424 1.87 19.14 49.36
CA LEU A 424 0.97 19.53 50.44
C LEU A 424 1.15 18.56 51.60
N ASP A 425 1.81 19.04 52.65
CA ASP A 425 2.03 18.29 53.89
C ASP A 425 0.73 18.23 54.72
N HIS A 426 -0.19 17.34 54.30
CA HIS A 426 -1.51 17.20 54.90
C HIS A 426 -2.07 15.78 54.76
N PRO A 427 -2.68 15.20 55.82
CA PRO A 427 -3.26 13.85 55.76
C PRO A 427 -4.32 13.69 54.67
N ALA A 428 -5.12 14.74 54.41
CA ALA A 428 -6.12 14.72 53.34
C ALA A 428 -5.50 14.61 51.93
N ALA A 429 -4.33 15.22 51.71
CA ALA A 429 -3.63 15.15 50.42
C ALA A 429 -3.03 13.75 50.19
N GLU A 430 -2.43 13.16 51.23
CA GLU A 430 -1.89 11.80 51.19
C GLU A 430 -3.01 10.77 50.96
N ALA A 431 -4.11 10.87 51.72
CA ALA A 431 -5.27 9.99 51.56
C ALA A 431 -5.89 10.10 50.15
N ALA A 432 -5.98 11.32 49.60
CA ALA A 432 -6.46 11.54 48.24
C ALA A 432 -5.53 10.91 47.19
N LEU A 433 -4.21 11.10 47.30
CA LEU A 433 -3.23 10.49 46.39
C LEU A 433 -3.30 8.96 46.42
N ARG A 434 -3.35 8.37 47.62
CA ARG A 434 -3.46 6.91 47.81
C ARG A 434 -4.75 6.37 47.18
N ALA A 435 -5.90 6.97 47.49
CA ALA A 435 -7.19 6.57 46.93
C ALA A 435 -7.21 6.64 45.40
N GLN A 436 -6.63 7.70 44.80
CA GLN A 436 -6.57 7.84 43.35
C GLN A 436 -5.61 6.83 42.71
N ALA A 437 -4.44 6.59 43.31
CA ALA A 437 -3.47 5.60 42.84
C ALA A 437 -4.04 4.17 42.88
N GLU A 438 -4.79 3.83 43.93
CA GLU A 438 -5.41 2.50 44.09
C GLU A 438 -6.57 2.28 43.13
N SER A 439 -7.34 3.34 42.82
CA SER A 439 -8.49 3.25 41.90
C SER A 439 -8.13 2.74 40.50
N ARG A 440 -6.85 2.87 40.10
CA ARG A 440 -6.34 2.52 38.77
C ARG A 440 -4.93 1.99 38.87
N THR A 441 -4.79 0.70 39.15
CA THR A 441 -3.49 0.02 39.13
C THR A 441 -3.30 -0.67 37.78
N PRO A 442 -2.29 -0.28 36.97
CA PRO A 442 -1.98 -1.00 35.75
C PRO A 442 -1.49 -2.42 36.10
N PRO A 443 -1.81 -3.45 35.28
CA PRO A 443 -1.30 -4.79 35.50
C PRO A 443 0.24 -4.80 35.40
N PRO A 444 0.92 -5.69 36.16
CA PRO A 444 2.37 -5.83 36.05
C PRO A 444 2.75 -6.21 34.61
N GLY A 445 3.76 -5.53 34.06
CA GLY A 445 4.25 -5.77 32.71
C GLY A 445 5.60 -5.09 32.46
N PRO A 446 6.26 -5.39 31.32
CA PRO A 446 7.65 -5.01 31.05
C PRO A 446 7.78 -3.56 30.57
N TRP A 447 7.14 -2.61 31.27
CA TRP A 447 7.09 -1.20 30.87
C TRP A 447 8.24 -0.43 31.52
N LEU A 448 9.45 -0.59 30.98
CA LEU A 448 10.67 0.05 31.52
C LEU A 448 10.45 1.55 31.80
N TRP A 449 9.77 2.27 30.90
CA TRP A 449 9.48 3.70 31.10
C TRP A 449 8.64 3.99 32.36
N TYR A 450 7.69 3.13 32.71
CA TYR A 450 6.81 3.34 33.86
C TYR A 450 7.54 3.00 35.17
N ASP A 451 8.32 1.92 35.16
CA ASP A 451 9.14 1.53 36.31
C ASP A 451 10.28 2.53 36.56
N ASP A 452 10.94 3.02 35.49
CA ASP A 452 11.94 4.07 35.55
C ASP A 452 11.34 5.39 36.08
N LEU A 453 10.12 5.73 35.67
CA LEU A 453 9.42 6.92 36.16
C LEU A 453 9.03 6.79 37.63
N LEU A 454 8.61 5.61 38.08
CA LEU A 454 8.36 5.33 39.50
C LEU A 454 9.63 5.42 40.33
N ALA A 455 10.76 4.88 39.83
CA ALA A 455 12.06 5.00 40.46
C ALA A 455 12.54 6.45 40.54
N ALA A 456 12.40 7.21 39.45
CA ALA A 456 12.73 8.64 39.39
C ALA A 456 11.88 9.49 40.35
N SER A 457 10.65 9.03 40.63
CA SER A 457 9.72 9.62 41.59
C SER A 457 10.04 9.27 43.05
N GLY A 458 11.04 8.43 43.31
CA GLY A 458 11.47 8.02 44.65
C GLY A 458 10.86 6.70 45.13
N GLY A 459 10.17 5.97 44.26
CA GLY A 459 9.50 4.70 44.58
C GLY A 459 7.98 4.82 44.63
N PRO A 460 7.26 3.67 44.59
CA PRO A 460 5.82 3.61 44.35
C PRO A 460 4.94 4.17 45.49
N ASP A 461 5.46 4.20 46.72
CA ASP A 461 4.74 4.63 47.92
C ASP A 461 5.04 6.08 48.34
N THR A 462 5.95 6.74 47.63
CA THR A 462 6.20 8.17 47.85
C THR A 462 5.02 9.01 47.32
N PRO A 463 4.79 10.24 47.82
CA PRO A 463 3.72 11.11 47.30
C PRO A 463 3.81 11.30 45.78
N LEU A 464 5.03 11.47 45.25
CA LEU A 464 5.26 11.61 43.80
C LEU A 464 5.08 10.28 43.05
N GLY A 465 5.39 9.14 43.68
CA GLY A 465 5.08 7.81 43.17
C GLY A 465 3.58 7.52 43.08
N LEU A 466 2.82 7.83 44.14
CA LEU A 466 1.35 7.70 44.14
C LEU A 466 0.72 8.60 43.07
N PHE A 467 1.20 9.84 42.92
CA PHE A 467 0.80 10.73 41.84
C PHE A 467 1.12 10.14 40.45
N THR A 468 2.32 9.58 40.27
CA THR A 468 2.72 8.91 39.02
C THR A 468 1.79 7.75 38.70
N ARG A 469 1.47 6.93 39.70
CA ARG A 469 0.52 5.81 39.54
C ARG A 469 -0.84 6.32 39.09
N TRP A 470 -1.37 7.35 39.74
CA TRP A 470 -2.64 7.95 39.35
C TRP A 470 -2.65 8.53 37.93
N MET A 471 -1.67 9.37 37.59
CA MET A 471 -1.68 10.11 36.33
C MET A 471 -1.30 9.24 35.13
N CYS A 472 -0.35 8.32 35.29
CA CYS A 472 0.17 7.50 34.19
C CYS A 472 -0.53 6.14 34.07
N ALA A 473 -1.41 5.74 35.00
CA ALA A 473 -2.14 4.47 34.91
C ALA A 473 -2.90 4.29 33.59
N GLN A 474 -3.50 5.35 33.05
CA GLN A 474 -4.19 5.26 31.75
C GLN A 474 -3.22 5.05 30.58
N ALA A 475 -2.07 5.72 30.59
CA ALA A 475 -1.05 5.55 29.56
C ALA A 475 -0.50 4.12 29.61
N ALA A 476 -0.13 3.65 30.81
CA ALA A 476 0.32 2.27 31.03
C ALA A 476 -0.75 1.24 30.61
N LEU A 477 -2.04 1.47 30.90
CA LEU A 477 -3.11 0.57 30.47
C LEU A 477 -3.33 0.56 28.95
N ARG A 478 -3.15 1.70 28.26
CA ARG A 478 -3.22 1.78 26.79
C ARG A 478 -2.07 0.99 26.16
N ASP A 479 -0.86 1.18 26.66
CA ASP A 479 0.33 0.45 26.19
C ASP A 479 0.18 -1.05 26.45
N HIS A 480 -0.37 -1.43 27.61
CA HIS A 480 -0.72 -2.81 27.91
C HIS A 480 -1.68 -3.43 26.89
N ARG A 481 -2.77 -2.73 26.58
CA ARG A 481 -3.72 -3.20 25.55
C ARG A 481 -3.07 -3.27 24.17
N ALA A 482 -2.20 -2.32 23.82
CA ALA A 482 -1.51 -2.31 22.54
C ALA A 482 -0.54 -3.49 22.42
N ALA A 483 0.26 -3.78 23.45
CA ALA A 483 1.16 -4.93 23.45
C ALA A 483 0.41 -6.27 23.48
N GLU A 484 -0.72 -6.37 24.20
CA GLU A 484 -1.59 -7.54 24.12
C GLU A 484 -2.10 -7.76 22.70
N GLN A 485 -2.56 -6.69 22.03
CA GLN A 485 -3.05 -6.77 20.65
C GLN A 485 -1.94 -7.20 19.70
N LEU A 486 -0.72 -6.65 19.84
CA LEU A 486 0.44 -7.09 19.07
C LEU A 486 0.73 -8.58 19.33
N SER A 487 0.81 -9.00 20.61
CA SER A 487 1.04 -10.39 20.98
C SER A 487 -0.04 -11.35 20.43
N ARG A 488 -1.29 -10.90 20.34
CA ARG A 488 -2.38 -11.66 19.70
C ARG A 488 -2.18 -11.75 18.18
N ARG A 489 -1.82 -10.65 17.51
CA ARG A 489 -1.52 -10.63 16.07
C ARG A 489 -0.35 -11.54 15.70
N TRP A 490 0.73 -11.50 16.49
CA TRP A 490 1.88 -12.38 16.30
C TRP A 490 1.47 -13.86 16.43
N ARG A 491 0.69 -14.22 17.46
CA ARG A 491 0.14 -15.59 17.61
C ARG A 491 -0.76 -16.00 16.43
N GLN A 492 -1.58 -15.08 15.91
CA GLN A 492 -2.43 -15.36 14.74
C GLN A 492 -1.59 -15.60 13.48
N GLN A 493 -0.61 -14.73 13.20
CA GLN A 493 0.30 -14.89 12.05
C GLN A 493 1.13 -16.17 12.14
N ASP A 494 1.58 -16.54 13.34
CA ASP A 494 2.31 -17.79 13.53
C ASP A 494 1.41 -19.01 13.31
N ALA A 495 0.18 -18.98 13.83
CA ALA A 495 -0.80 -20.04 13.57
C ALA A 495 -1.17 -20.15 12.08
N GLU A 496 -1.29 -19.04 11.37
CA GLU A 496 -1.52 -18.99 9.92
C GLU A 496 -0.32 -19.55 9.15
N ARG A 497 0.91 -19.17 9.50
CA ARG A 497 2.14 -19.73 8.92
C ARG A 497 2.19 -21.25 9.10
N GLN A 498 1.95 -21.74 10.31
CA GLN A 498 1.91 -23.18 10.58
C GLN A 498 0.79 -23.90 9.81
N ARG A 499 -0.40 -23.28 9.63
CA ARG A 499 -1.48 -23.84 8.80
C ARG A 499 -1.08 -23.90 7.32
N ALA A 500 -0.46 -22.84 6.80
CA ALA A 500 0.02 -22.80 5.42
C ALA A 500 1.14 -23.81 5.16
N GLU A 501 2.05 -24.02 6.12
CA GLU A 501 3.09 -25.06 6.03
C GLU A 501 2.49 -26.47 6.03
N ARG A 502 1.55 -26.76 6.95
CA ARG A 502 0.83 -28.04 6.96
C ARG A 502 0.09 -28.28 5.64
N GLN A 503 -0.54 -27.26 5.06
CA GLN A 503 -1.22 -27.35 3.77
C GLN A 503 -0.24 -27.60 2.61
N LYS A 504 0.91 -26.92 2.60
CA LYS A 504 1.97 -27.17 1.60
C LYS A 504 2.48 -28.60 1.69
N GLU A 505 2.62 -29.14 2.90
CA GLU A 505 3.05 -30.53 3.10
C GLU A 505 1.99 -31.53 2.62
N THR A 506 0.71 -31.31 2.92
CA THR A 506 -0.38 -32.18 2.45
C THR A 506 -0.49 -32.15 0.92
N ASP A 507 -0.35 -30.97 0.30
CA ASP A 507 -0.36 -30.81 -1.15
C ASP A 507 0.85 -31.48 -1.81
N ARG A 508 2.05 -31.39 -1.22
CA ARG A 508 3.23 -32.13 -1.68
C ARG A 508 3.02 -33.64 -1.65
N ARG A 509 2.49 -34.18 -0.54
CA ARG A 509 2.17 -35.61 -0.41
C ARG A 509 1.11 -36.06 -1.43
N ARG A 510 0.12 -35.20 -1.72
CA ARG A 510 -0.89 -35.48 -2.75
C ARG A 510 -0.28 -35.50 -4.15
N ALA A 511 0.54 -34.50 -4.49
CA ALA A 511 1.23 -34.44 -5.78
C ALA A 511 2.18 -35.63 -5.99
N GLU A 512 2.88 -36.08 -4.95
CA GLU A 512 3.73 -37.27 -5.00
C GLU A 512 2.92 -38.55 -5.25
N ARG A 513 1.78 -38.72 -4.57
CA ARG A 513 0.84 -39.83 -4.82
C ARG A 513 0.28 -39.80 -6.24
N GLU A 514 -0.07 -38.63 -6.75
CA GLU A 514 -0.56 -38.45 -8.11
C GLU A 514 0.54 -38.79 -9.15
N ARG A 515 1.77 -38.32 -8.94
CA ARG A 515 2.93 -38.69 -9.78
C ARG A 515 3.18 -40.19 -9.77
N LYS A 516 3.13 -40.83 -8.60
CA LYS A 516 3.30 -42.29 -8.48
C LYS A 516 2.20 -43.05 -9.23
N ARG A 517 0.94 -42.62 -9.10
CA ARG A 517 -0.19 -43.19 -9.87
C ARG A 517 0.00 -43.01 -11.38
N GLN A 518 0.46 -41.84 -11.84
CA GLN A 518 0.74 -41.60 -13.25
C GLN A 518 1.88 -42.49 -13.77
N GLN A 519 2.95 -42.65 -13.00
CA GLN A 519 4.05 -43.57 -13.34
C GLN A 519 3.58 -45.02 -13.41
N GLU A 520 2.76 -45.47 -12.46
CA GLU A 520 2.18 -46.83 -12.47
C GLU A 520 1.27 -47.04 -13.68
N GLN A 521 0.46 -46.05 -14.05
CA GLN A 521 -0.39 -46.09 -15.26
C GLN A 521 0.46 -46.14 -16.54
N GLN A 522 1.50 -45.31 -16.65
CA GLN A 522 2.41 -45.32 -17.80
C GLN A 522 3.11 -46.67 -17.94
N ALA A 523 3.63 -47.22 -16.83
CA ALA A 523 4.26 -48.53 -16.82
C ALA A 523 3.28 -49.65 -17.22
N ALA A 524 2.02 -49.59 -16.80
CA ALA A 524 0.99 -50.55 -17.20
C ALA A 524 0.67 -50.47 -18.70
N VAL A 525 0.59 -49.26 -19.27
CA VAL A 525 0.39 -49.05 -20.70
C VAL A 525 1.57 -49.60 -21.51
N GLU A 526 2.81 -49.33 -21.08
CA GLU A 526 4.01 -49.88 -21.72
C GLU A 526 4.04 -51.41 -21.69
N ARG A 527 3.70 -52.04 -20.55
CA ARG A 527 3.62 -53.50 -20.44
C ARG A 527 2.62 -54.09 -21.42
N ARG A 528 1.42 -53.49 -21.54
CA ARG A 528 0.40 -53.93 -22.51
C ARG A 528 0.88 -53.78 -23.96
N ARG A 529 1.58 -52.69 -24.27
CA ARG A 529 2.13 -52.46 -25.62
C ARG A 529 3.21 -53.48 -25.99
N ARG A 530 4.12 -53.80 -25.06
CA ARG A 530 5.14 -54.85 -25.26
C ARG A 530 4.51 -56.22 -25.48
N ALA A 531 3.58 -56.62 -24.61
CA ALA A 531 2.87 -57.90 -24.75
C ALA A 531 2.14 -58.03 -26.10
N ALA A 532 1.48 -56.97 -26.56
CA ALA A 532 0.80 -56.95 -27.86
C ALA A 532 1.74 -56.98 -29.07
N HIS A 533 2.96 -56.44 -28.95
CA HIS A 533 3.98 -56.53 -30.00
C HIS A 533 4.60 -57.95 -30.05
N ASP A 534 4.85 -58.55 -28.89
CA ASP A 534 5.38 -59.91 -28.77
C ASP A 534 4.37 -60.96 -29.28
N GLU A 535 3.07 -60.73 -29.13
CA GLU A 535 2.01 -61.56 -29.70
C GLU A 535 1.98 -61.51 -31.23
N LEU A 536 1.99 -60.31 -31.83
CA LEU A 536 2.00 -60.13 -33.28
C LEU A 536 3.26 -60.70 -33.95
N THR A 537 4.41 -60.62 -33.26
CA THR A 537 5.67 -61.18 -33.76
C THR A 537 5.60 -62.71 -33.79
N ARG A 538 5.06 -63.34 -32.73
CA ARG A 538 4.82 -64.79 -32.69
C ARG A 538 3.85 -65.26 -33.78
N GLU A 539 2.79 -64.51 -34.05
CA GLU A 539 1.86 -64.82 -35.15
C GLU A 539 2.53 -64.77 -36.53
N ALA A 540 3.41 -63.79 -36.77
CA ALA A 540 4.15 -63.68 -38.03
C ALA A 540 5.13 -64.85 -38.22
N GLU A 541 5.82 -65.28 -37.16
CA GLU A 541 6.75 -66.42 -37.18
C GLU A 541 6.01 -67.75 -37.41
N ALA A 542 4.87 -67.94 -36.76
CA ALA A 542 4.03 -69.13 -36.96
C ALA A 542 3.53 -69.23 -38.42
N ALA A 543 3.02 -68.13 -38.99
CA ALA A 543 2.56 -68.09 -40.38
C ALA A 543 3.70 -68.37 -41.39
N ARG A 544 4.91 -67.84 -41.13
CA ARG A 544 6.10 -68.09 -41.96
C ARG A 544 6.50 -69.57 -41.94
N THR A 545 6.48 -70.19 -40.76
CA THR A 545 6.87 -71.60 -40.59
C THR A 545 5.94 -72.52 -41.35
N GLU A 546 4.63 -72.25 -41.30
CA GLU A 546 3.63 -73.05 -42.01
C GLU A 546 3.72 -72.86 -43.54
N ARG A 547 4.01 -71.64 -44.01
CA ARG A 547 4.26 -71.38 -45.45
C ARG A 547 5.42 -72.23 -45.97
N LEU A 548 6.56 -72.21 -45.26
CA LEU A 548 7.76 -72.97 -45.65
C LEU A 548 7.49 -74.48 -45.65
N ARG A 549 6.70 -74.98 -44.68
CA ARG A 549 6.28 -76.38 -44.64
C ARG A 549 5.46 -76.76 -45.87
N LEU A 550 4.47 -75.94 -46.25
CA LEU A 550 3.64 -76.18 -47.43
C LEU A 550 4.47 -76.18 -48.73
N GLU A 551 5.39 -75.23 -48.90
CA GLU A 551 6.29 -75.16 -50.05
C GLU A 551 7.17 -76.42 -50.18
N SER A 552 7.77 -76.85 -49.07
CA SER A 552 8.62 -78.05 -49.05
C SER A 552 7.84 -79.33 -49.37
N ALA A 553 6.62 -79.48 -48.83
CA ALA A 553 5.77 -80.65 -49.06
C ALA A 553 5.30 -80.73 -50.52
N TRP A 554 4.94 -79.60 -51.13
CA TRP A 554 4.53 -79.55 -52.54
C TRP A 554 5.70 -79.85 -53.48
N ALA A 555 6.88 -79.27 -53.23
CA ALA A 555 8.09 -79.53 -54.01
C ALA A 555 8.48 -81.02 -54.00
N ALA A 556 8.39 -81.67 -52.83
CA ALA A 556 8.63 -83.11 -52.71
C ALA A 556 7.61 -83.94 -53.50
N ALA A 557 6.32 -83.59 -53.43
CA ALA A 557 5.27 -84.29 -54.16
C ALA A 557 5.42 -84.17 -55.69
N GLU A 558 5.79 -82.99 -56.19
CA GLU A 558 5.94 -82.74 -57.63
C GLU A 558 7.18 -83.43 -58.22
N THR A 559 8.27 -83.48 -57.45
CA THR A 559 9.50 -84.21 -57.80
C THR A 559 9.24 -85.71 -57.89
N ALA A 560 8.50 -86.27 -56.94
CA ALA A 560 8.09 -87.67 -56.96
C ALA A 560 7.19 -88.00 -58.18
N ARG A 561 6.32 -87.08 -58.58
CA ARG A 561 5.40 -87.26 -59.71
C ARG A 561 6.12 -87.30 -61.06
N THR A 562 7.01 -86.34 -61.31
CA THR A 562 7.60 -86.06 -62.63
C THR A 562 8.99 -86.63 -62.87
N GLY A 563 9.52 -87.41 -61.92
CA GLY A 563 10.82 -88.05 -62.03
C GLY A 563 11.06 -88.80 -63.36
N PRO A 564 12.30 -88.82 -63.88
CA PRO A 564 12.60 -89.46 -65.17
C PRO A 564 12.13 -90.93 -65.24
N GLY A 565 12.32 -91.66 -64.14
CA GLY A 565 11.91 -93.06 -64.02
C GLY A 565 10.39 -93.27 -63.90
N THR A 566 9.63 -92.30 -63.40
CA THR A 566 8.15 -92.42 -63.30
C THR A 566 7.50 -92.07 -64.63
N ARG A 567 7.99 -91.04 -65.34
CA ARG A 567 7.56 -90.71 -66.71
C ARG A 567 7.81 -91.86 -67.69
N SER A 568 9.00 -92.46 -67.64
CA SER A 568 9.33 -93.64 -68.47
C SER A 568 8.43 -94.84 -68.15
N ARG A 569 8.09 -95.07 -66.88
CA ARG A 569 7.14 -96.12 -66.49
C ARG A 569 5.72 -95.84 -66.97
N ALA A 570 5.24 -94.59 -66.90
CA ALA A 570 3.93 -94.19 -67.41
C ALA A 570 3.82 -94.42 -68.92
N VAL A 571 4.84 -94.00 -69.67
CA VAL A 571 4.95 -94.21 -71.12
C VAL A 571 4.96 -95.70 -71.47
N ARG A 572 5.78 -96.51 -70.79
CA ARG A 572 5.81 -97.97 -71.02
C ARG A 572 4.48 -98.64 -70.68
N ARG A 573 3.81 -98.21 -69.61
CA ARG A 573 2.46 -98.69 -69.27
C ARG A 573 1.44 -98.33 -70.35
N ALA A 574 1.52 -97.13 -70.92
CA ALA A 574 0.62 -96.73 -72.01
C ALA A 574 0.84 -97.59 -73.26
N ILE A 575 2.09 -97.75 -73.69
CA ILE A 575 2.44 -98.58 -74.84
C ILE A 575 2.01 -100.03 -74.61
N GLY A 576 2.33 -100.60 -73.44
CA GLY A 576 1.91 -101.96 -73.09
C GLY A 576 0.39 -102.11 -73.06
N TRP A 577 -0.33 -101.09 -72.61
CA TRP A 577 -1.79 -101.11 -72.54
C TRP A 577 -2.44 -101.19 -73.91
N TYR A 578 -2.11 -100.26 -74.80
CA TYR A 578 -2.68 -100.21 -76.14
C TYR A 578 -2.15 -101.34 -77.03
N GLY A 579 -0.88 -101.73 -76.87
CA GLY A 579 -0.29 -102.86 -77.58
C GLY A 579 -0.92 -104.20 -77.21
N MET A 580 -1.24 -104.44 -75.93
CA MET A 580 -1.89 -105.67 -75.47
C MET A 580 -3.25 -105.89 -76.15
N TRP A 581 -4.08 -104.85 -76.24
CA TRP A 581 -5.38 -104.95 -76.92
C TRP A 581 -5.23 -105.21 -78.41
N GLY A 582 -4.27 -104.55 -79.06
CA GLY A 582 -3.92 -104.84 -80.46
C GLY A 582 -3.57 -106.29 -80.71
N LEU A 583 -2.70 -106.85 -79.87
CA LEU A 583 -2.30 -108.26 -79.92
C LEU A 583 -3.48 -109.21 -79.69
N LEU A 584 -4.31 -108.95 -78.67
CA LEU A 584 -5.49 -109.77 -78.38
C LEU A 584 -6.48 -109.76 -79.55
N THR A 585 -6.72 -108.61 -80.16
CA THR A 585 -7.61 -108.49 -81.32
C THR A 585 -7.03 -109.19 -82.54
N ALA A 586 -5.73 -109.04 -82.82
CA ALA A 586 -5.07 -109.74 -83.92
C ALA A 586 -5.10 -111.26 -83.74
N ALA A 587 -4.84 -111.76 -82.52
CA ALA A 587 -4.90 -113.18 -82.19
C ALA A 587 -6.32 -113.75 -82.30
N GLY A 588 -7.33 -113.02 -81.80
CA GLY A 588 -8.73 -113.40 -81.91
C GLY A 588 -9.20 -113.50 -83.36
N TYR A 589 -8.80 -112.56 -84.21
CA TYR A 589 -9.12 -112.60 -85.63
C TYR A 589 -8.43 -113.76 -86.35
N TRP A 590 -7.13 -113.98 -86.08
CA TRP A 590 -6.37 -115.10 -86.65
C TRP A 590 -6.99 -116.45 -86.29
N LEU A 591 -7.42 -116.65 -85.05
CA LEU A 591 -8.09 -117.88 -84.60
C LEU A 591 -9.46 -118.09 -85.27
N TRP A 592 -10.16 -117.02 -85.63
CA TRP A 592 -11.50 -117.10 -86.20
C TRP A 592 -11.48 -117.47 -87.69
N LEU A 593 -10.64 -116.79 -88.49
CA LEU A 593 -10.61 -116.96 -89.96
C LEU A 593 -9.43 -117.80 -90.49
N GLY A 594 -8.40 -118.07 -89.67
CA GLY A 594 -7.22 -118.84 -90.07
C GLY A 594 -7.48 -120.32 -90.39
N ARG A 595 -8.74 -120.78 -90.27
CA ARG A 595 -9.16 -122.12 -90.72
C ARG A 595 -9.64 -122.16 -92.18
N GLY A 596 -9.78 -121.02 -92.86
CA GLY A 596 -10.16 -120.97 -94.29
C GLY A 596 -8.95 -120.92 -95.24
N ASP A 597 -9.17 -121.29 -96.50
CA ASP A 597 -8.11 -121.50 -97.52
C ASP A 597 -7.39 -120.21 -98.03
N SER A 598 -7.58 -119.04 -97.38
CA SER A 598 -7.02 -117.74 -97.84
C SER A 598 -6.01 -117.10 -96.85
N PRO A 599 -4.76 -117.61 -96.73
CA PRO A 599 -3.76 -117.09 -95.79
C PRO A 599 -3.34 -115.63 -96.02
N ARG A 600 -3.51 -115.10 -97.24
CA ARG A 600 -3.17 -113.69 -97.57
C ARG A 600 -4.10 -112.69 -96.89
N ALA A 601 -5.40 -112.97 -96.85
CA ALA A 601 -6.40 -112.08 -96.24
C ALA A 601 -6.17 -111.94 -94.72
N VAL A 602 -5.89 -113.06 -94.04
CA VAL A 602 -5.60 -113.08 -92.60
C VAL A 602 -4.37 -112.23 -92.27
N GLY A 603 -3.29 -112.35 -93.05
CA GLY A 603 -2.06 -111.58 -92.84
C GLY A 603 -2.26 -110.07 -92.97
N MET A 604 -3.04 -109.62 -93.97
CA MET A 604 -3.29 -108.19 -94.20
C MET A 604 -4.10 -107.55 -93.07
N VAL A 605 -5.11 -108.24 -92.55
CA VAL A 605 -5.91 -107.75 -91.42
C VAL A 605 -5.09 -107.67 -90.13
N CYS A 606 -4.25 -108.68 -89.85
CA CYS A 606 -3.35 -108.63 -88.69
C CYS A 606 -2.38 -107.42 -88.76
N LEU A 607 -1.85 -107.09 -89.94
CA LEU A 607 -0.99 -105.91 -90.14
C LEU A 607 -1.73 -104.58 -89.89
N GLN A 608 -2.97 -104.48 -90.34
CA GLN A 608 -3.81 -103.31 -90.12
C GLN A 608 -4.12 -103.11 -88.63
N ILE A 609 -4.47 -104.18 -87.90
CA ILE A 609 -4.68 -104.15 -86.44
C ILE A 609 -3.41 -103.70 -85.71
N ALA A 610 -2.24 -104.21 -86.11
CA ALA A 610 -0.96 -103.81 -85.54
C ALA A 610 -0.68 -102.30 -85.77
N THR A 611 -0.97 -101.79 -86.96
CA THR A 611 -0.77 -100.37 -87.31
C THR A 611 -1.64 -99.45 -86.47
N VAL A 612 -2.93 -99.75 -86.34
CA VAL A 612 -3.87 -98.98 -85.50
C VAL A 612 -3.40 -98.99 -84.04
N SER A 613 -2.98 -100.15 -83.55
CA SER A 613 -2.50 -100.31 -82.17
C SER A 613 -1.21 -99.53 -81.89
N ALA A 614 -0.31 -99.41 -82.87
CA ALA A 614 0.90 -98.62 -82.78
C ALA A 614 0.60 -97.11 -82.69
N VAL A 615 -0.33 -96.60 -83.52
CA VAL A 615 -0.77 -95.19 -83.47
C VAL A 615 -1.38 -94.85 -82.12
N TRP A 616 -2.23 -95.71 -81.58
CA TRP A 616 -2.83 -95.51 -80.26
C TRP A 616 -1.82 -95.60 -79.12
N SER A 617 -0.86 -96.51 -79.20
CA SER A 617 0.26 -96.59 -78.25
C SER A 617 1.07 -95.29 -78.24
N TYR A 618 1.32 -94.70 -79.42
CA TYR A 618 2.03 -93.43 -79.54
C TYR A 618 1.22 -92.26 -78.94
N LEU A 619 -0.05 -92.09 -79.32
CA LEU A 619 -0.90 -91.01 -78.79
C LEU A 619 -1.11 -91.14 -77.27
N GLY A 620 -1.32 -92.37 -76.79
CA GLY A 620 -1.43 -92.70 -75.38
C GLY A 620 -0.17 -92.35 -74.60
N SER A 621 1.02 -92.66 -75.15
CA SER A 621 2.30 -92.35 -74.51
C SER A 621 2.53 -90.85 -74.35
N ARG A 622 2.17 -90.02 -75.35
CA ARG A 622 2.28 -88.56 -75.27
C ARG A 622 1.43 -87.96 -74.15
N ARG A 623 0.25 -88.54 -73.89
CA ARG A 623 -0.64 -88.10 -72.80
C ARG A 623 -0.23 -88.66 -71.44
N ALA A 624 0.36 -89.85 -71.38
CA ALA A 624 0.79 -90.48 -70.14
C ALA A 624 2.05 -89.83 -69.52
N GLY A 625 2.97 -89.31 -70.35
CA GLY A 625 4.22 -88.71 -69.91
C GLY A 625 4.04 -87.59 -68.87
N PRO A 626 3.23 -86.55 -69.12
CA PRO A 626 2.96 -85.47 -68.16
C PRO A 626 2.27 -85.92 -66.86
N LEU A 627 1.48 -86.99 -66.92
CA LEU A 627 0.75 -87.52 -65.76
C LEU A 627 1.66 -88.33 -64.82
N GLY A 628 2.78 -88.87 -65.31
CA GLY A 628 3.77 -89.57 -64.50
C GLY A 628 3.16 -90.71 -63.66
N LEU A 629 3.41 -90.72 -62.34
CA LEU A 629 2.85 -91.74 -61.43
C LEU A 629 1.32 -91.82 -61.41
N ALA A 630 0.61 -90.76 -61.84
CA ALA A 630 -0.85 -90.76 -61.89
C ALA A 630 -1.41 -91.64 -63.01
N TYR A 631 -0.61 -92.02 -64.01
CA TYR A 631 -1.01 -92.92 -65.08
C TYR A 631 -0.83 -94.41 -64.68
N GLN A 632 -1.93 -95.04 -64.29
CA GLN A 632 -1.97 -96.45 -63.85
C GLN A 632 -3.12 -97.23 -64.53
N PRO A 633 -2.92 -97.76 -65.74
CA PRO A 633 -3.87 -98.68 -66.35
C PRO A 633 -3.84 -100.03 -65.61
N PRO A 634 -5.01 -100.60 -65.23
CA PRO A 634 -5.10 -101.83 -64.46
C PRO A 634 -4.98 -103.04 -65.39
N PHE A 635 -3.77 -103.60 -65.50
CA PHE A 635 -3.55 -104.81 -66.29
C PHE A 635 -4.33 -106.02 -65.80
N LEU A 636 -4.57 -106.10 -64.49
CA LEU A 636 -5.17 -107.28 -63.85
C LEU A 636 -6.70 -107.17 -63.66
N ARG A 637 -7.27 -105.97 -63.85
CA ARG A 637 -8.73 -105.72 -63.77
C ARG A 637 -9.17 -104.66 -64.79
N PRO A 638 -9.21 -104.99 -66.09
CA PRO A 638 -9.55 -104.03 -67.15
C PRO A 638 -10.95 -103.41 -66.96
N ARG A 639 -11.88 -104.17 -66.36
CA ARG A 639 -13.24 -103.72 -66.03
C ARG A 639 -13.29 -102.51 -65.09
N ASP A 640 -12.31 -102.35 -64.21
CA ASP A 640 -12.28 -101.24 -63.26
C ASP A 640 -11.97 -99.90 -63.94
N TRP A 641 -11.38 -99.94 -65.14
CA TRP A 641 -11.11 -98.76 -65.97
C TRP A 641 -12.19 -98.44 -66.99
N LEU A 642 -13.13 -99.36 -67.22
CA LEU A 642 -14.34 -99.08 -67.98
C LEU A 642 -15.31 -98.26 -67.09
N PRO A 643 -16.07 -97.32 -67.67
CA PRO A 643 -17.19 -96.70 -66.95
C PRO A 643 -18.22 -97.77 -66.54
N PRO A 644 -18.92 -97.62 -65.40
CA PRO A 644 -19.99 -98.55 -65.01
C PRO A 644 -21.03 -98.65 -66.13
N GLY A 645 -21.30 -99.87 -66.62
CA GLY A 645 -22.15 -100.14 -67.80
C GLY A 645 -21.40 -100.19 -69.14
N GLY A 646 -20.15 -99.73 -69.22
CA GLY A 646 -19.39 -99.61 -70.46
C GLY A 646 -19.11 -100.93 -71.17
N PHE A 647 -18.95 -102.04 -70.44
CA PHE A 647 -18.82 -103.36 -71.08
C PHE A 647 -20.11 -103.79 -71.77
N GLU A 648 -21.27 -103.53 -71.13
CA GLU A 648 -22.58 -103.83 -71.71
C GLU A 648 -22.85 -102.94 -72.93
N ASP A 649 -22.53 -101.65 -72.86
CA ASP A 649 -22.71 -100.72 -73.98
C ASP A 649 -21.75 -101.01 -75.13
N MET A 650 -20.53 -101.45 -74.83
CA MET A 650 -19.57 -101.93 -75.83
C MET A 650 -20.09 -103.19 -76.53
N VAL A 651 -20.63 -104.16 -75.77
CA VAL A 651 -21.24 -105.38 -76.35
C VAL A 651 -22.50 -105.04 -77.16
N LYS A 652 -23.37 -104.14 -76.66
CA LYS A 652 -24.56 -103.67 -77.39
C LYS A 652 -24.18 -102.92 -78.67
N GLY A 653 -23.15 -102.07 -78.61
CA GLY A 653 -22.63 -101.34 -79.76
C GLY A 653 -22.04 -102.27 -80.82
N ALA A 654 -21.19 -103.22 -80.40
CA ALA A 654 -20.64 -104.25 -81.28
C ALA A 654 -21.74 -105.13 -81.89
N GLY A 655 -22.73 -105.52 -81.09
CA GLY A 655 -23.88 -106.31 -81.53
C GLY A 655 -24.76 -105.59 -82.55
N ARG A 656 -25.03 -104.28 -82.38
CA ARG A 656 -25.79 -103.47 -83.35
C ARG A 656 -25.07 -103.37 -84.69
N LEU A 657 -23.75 -103.22 -84.67
CA LEU A 657 -22.93 -103.12 -85.88
C LEU A 657 -22.80 -104.47 -86.59
N ALA A 658 -22.64 -105.56 -85.84
CA ALA A 658 -22.68 -106.92 -86.37
C ALA A 658 -24.04 -107.23 -87.01
N GLY A 659 -25.14 -106.84 -86.36
CA GLY A 659 -26.50 -106.96 -86.91
C GLY A 659 -26.69 -106.18 -88.20
N LEU A 660 -26.20 -104.94 -88.29
CA LEU A 660 -26.24 -104.15 -89.53
C LEU A 660 -25.45 -104.84 -90.66
N GLY A 661 -24.28 -105.41 -90.34
CA GLY A 661 -23.50 -106.21 -91.29
C GLY A 661 -24.24 -107.43 -91.81
N CYS A 662 -24.92 -108.18 -90.93
CA CYS A 662 -25.74 -109.33 -91.32
C CYS A 662 -26.94 -108.95 -92.22
N VAL A 663 -27.59 -107.81 -91.97
CA VAL A 663 -28.70 -107.32 -92.81
C VAL A 663 -28.21 -106.98 -94.22
N LEU A 664 -27.07 -106.30 -94.34
CA LEU A 664 -26.47 -105.98 -95.63
C LEU A 664 -26.09 -107.25 -96.42
N LEU A 665 -25.61 -108.30 -95.73
CA LEU A 665 -25.30 -109.61 -96.31
C LEU A 665 -26.54 -110.34 -96.82
N MET A 666 -27.64 -110.32 -96.06
CA MET A 666 -28.90 -110.98 -96.44
C MET A 666 -29.54 -110.30 -97.67
N GLN A 667 -29.41 -108.97 -97.80
CA GLN A 667 -29.86 -108.27 -99.01
C GLN A 667 -29.05 -108.64 -100.26
N ALA A 668 -27.72 -108.81 -100.12
CA ALA A 668 -26.88 -109.24 -101.23
C ALA A 668 -27.19 -110.68 -101.67
N TRP A 669 -27.51 -111.57 -100.73
CA TRP A 669 -27.87 -112.95 -101.01
C TRP A 669 -29.22 -113.09 -101.75
N LEU A 670 -30.26 -112.39 -101.29
CA LEU A 670 -31.58 -112.41 -101.94
C LEU A 670 -31.57 -111.84 -103.36
N ALA A 671 -30.64 -110.93 -103.68
CA ALA A 671 -30.49 -110.40 -105.04
C ALA A 671 -29.84 -111.41 -106.01
N GLY A 672 -29.19 -112.47 -105.51
CA GLY A 672 -28.47 -113.47 -106.32
C GLY A 672 -29.29 -114.67 -106.80
N GLU A 673 -30.40 -115.02 -106.13
CA GLU A 673 -31.19 -116.24 -106.46
C GLU A 673 -32.26 -116.05 -107.57
N ALA A 674 -32.48 -114.84 -108.09
CA ALA A 674 -33.63 -114.53 -108.96
C ALA A 674 -33.43 -114.75 -110.48
N ALA A 675 -32.45 -115.54 -110.94
CA ALA A 675 -32.18 -115.74 -112.37
C ALA A 675 -32.41 -117.20 -112.85
N PRO A 676 -33.41 -117.49 -113.70
CA PRO A 676 -33.58 -118.82 -114.33
C PRO A 676 -32.70 -119.01 -115.59
N PRO A 677 -32.35 -120.26 -115.95
CA PRO A 677 -31.48 -120.59 -117.09
C PRO A 677 -32.28 -120.89 -118.38
N ASP A 678 -31.72 -120.60 -119.55
CA ASP A 678 -32.32 -120.90 -120.88
C ASP A 678 -31.35 -121.74 -121.76
N ASP A 679 -31.95 -122.62 -122.56
CA ASP A 679 -31.39 -123.73 -123.37
C ASP A 679 -30.92 -123.32 -124.79
N GLY A 680 -30.02 -124.10 -125.40
CA GLY A 680 -30.09 -124.40 -126.85
C GLY A 680 -28.82 -124.37 -127.73
N PRO A 681 -28.77 -125.10 -128.88
CA PRO A 681 -27.59 -125.88 -129.35
C PRO A 681 -27.19 -125.70 -130.86
N VAL A 682 -26.18 -126.49 -131.35
CA VAL A 682 -26.15 -127.34 -132.59
C VAL A 682 -24.77 -127.44 -133.33
N ARG A 683 -24.49 -128.71 -133.74
CA ARG A 683 -23.49 -129.46 -134.58
C ARG A 683 -23.21 -128.92 -136.03
N LEU A 684 -22.24 -129.34 -136.90
CA LEU A 684 -21.57 -130.64 -137.24
C LEU A 684 -20.42 -130.44 -138.30
N GLU A 685 -19.63 -131.51 -138.55
CA GLU A 685 -18.90 -131.91 -139.80
C GLU A 685 -17.48 -131.38 -140.13
N ASP A 686 -16.47 -131.92 -139.43
CA ASP A 686 -15.20 -132.48 -139.96
C ASP A 686 -14.41 -133.09 -138.78
N GLY A 687 -14.95 -134.16 -138.18
CA GLY A 687 -14.30 -135.02 -137.17
C GLY A 687 -13.92 -134.42 -135.79
N GLU A 688 -13.61 -133.13 -135.71
CA GLU A 688 -13.24 -132.44 -134.48
C GLU A 688 -14.46 -131.73 -133.87
N TRP A 689 -14.83 -132.15 -132.67
CA TRP A 689 -15.78 -131.39 -131.84
C TRP A 689 -15.09 -130.16 -131.25
N ARG A 690 -15.54 -128.97 -131.65
CA ARG A 690 -15.41 -127.73 -130.89
C ARG A 690 -16.77 -127.03 -130.76
N GLY A 691 -17.10 -126.65 -129.52
CA GLY A 691 -18.26 -125.84 -129.11
C GLY A 691 -18.73 -126.29 -127.72
N GLY A 692 -18.88 -125.46 -126.68
CA GLY A 692 -19.01 -124.01 -126.64
C GLY A 692 -18.57 -123.41 -125.28
N PRO A 693 -18.90 -122.12 -125.02
CA PRO A 693 -18.17 -121.23 -124.13
C PRO A 693 -18.69 -121.29 -122.67
N GLU A 694 -17.85 -121.72 -121.73
CA GLU A 694 -18.17 -121.70 -120.31
C GLU A 694 -17.82 -120.35 -119.66
N ARG A 695 -18.92 -119.66 -119.32
CA ARG A 695 -19.26 -118.57 -118.38
C ARG A 695 -18.20 -117.92 -117.45
N PRO A 696 -18.42 -116.64 -117.05
CA PRO A 696 -17.49 -115.82 -116.28
C PRO A 696 -17.55 -116.03 -114.75
N GLU A 697 -16.37 -115.87 -114.14
CA GLU A 697 -16.01 -115.48 -112.74
C GLU A 697 -16.98 -115.86 -111.59
N GLU A 698 -16.62 -116.90 -110.85
CA GLU A 698 -17.09 -117.11 -109.47
C GLU A 698 -16.52 -115.99 -108.57
N PHE A 699 -17.38 -115.04 -108.20
CA PHE A 699 -17.07 -114.00 -107.24
C PHE A 699 -16.79 -114.65 -105.86
N ASP A 700 -15.53 -114.65 -105.42
CA ASP A 700 -15.13 -115.25 -104.14
C ASP A 700 -15.63 -114.38 -102.98
N PHE A 701 -16.81 -114.74 -102.47
CA PHE A 701 -17.45 -114.07 -101.35
C PHE A 701 -16.55 -114.02 -100.09
N SER A 702 -15.54 -114.88 -99.95
CA SER A 702 -14.67 -114.92 -98.78
C SER A 702 -13.87 -113.63 -98.54
N GLU A 703 -13.42 -112.94 -99.59
CA GLU A 703 -12.67 -111.68 -99.47
C GLU A 703 -13.57 -110.52 -99.02
N LEU A 704 -14.81 -110.47 -99.49
CA LEU A 704 -15.80 -109.47 -99.06
C LEU A 704 -16.18 -109.66 -97.59
N PHE A 705 -16.41 -110.91 -97.16
CA PHE A 705 -16.68 -111.24 -95.76
C PHE A 705 -15.50 -110.87 -94.84
N ALA A 706 -14.26 -111.09 -95.28
CA ALA A 706 -13.06 -110.70 -94.53
C ALA A 706 -12.93 -109.18 -94.37
N ALA A 707 -13.18 -108.42 -95.45
CA ALA A 707 -13.14 -106.95 -95.44
C ALA A 707 -14.27 -106.34 -94.57
N LEU A 708 -15.49 -106.89 -94.62
CA LEU A 708 -16.59 -106.41 -93.79
C LEU A 708 -16.38 -106.77 -92.30
N GLY A 709 -15.88 -107.98 -92.03
CA GLY A 709 -15.47 -108.41 -90.70
C GLY A 709 -14.38 -107.50 -90.11
N PHE A 710 -13.44 -107.04 -90.94
CA PHE A 710 -12.42 -106.06 -90.56
C PHE A 710 -13.00 -104.71 -90.15
N VAL A 711 -14.00 -104.20 -90.88
CA VAL A 711 -14.65 -102.92 -90.55
C VAL A 711 -15.38 -103.03 -89.21
N VAL A 712 -16.11 -104.12 -88.96
CA VAL A 712 -16.82 -104.34 -87.69
C VAL A 712 -15.85 -104.49 -86.52
N LEU A 713 -14.73 -105.21 -86.72
CA LEU A 713 -13.70 -105.38 -85.69
C LEU A 713 -12.97 -104.07 -85.37
N CYS A 714 -12.60 -103.30 -86.39
CA CYS A 714 -11.97 -101.99 -86.21
C CYS A 714 -12.91 -100.99 -85.53
N LEU A 715 -14.20 -100.98 -85.86
CA LEU A 715 -15.18 -100.16 -85.16
C LEU A 715 -15.32 -100.59 -83.70
N GLY A 716 -15.30 -101.90 -83.40
CA GLY A 716 -15.32 -102.42 -82.04
C GLY A 716 -14.15 -101.94 -81.18
N VAL A 717 -12.92 -102.03 -81.71
CA VAL A 717 -11.70 -101.52 -81.03
C VAL A 717 -11.74 -100.00 -80.91
N PHE A 718 -12.25 -99.29 -81.91
CA PHE A 718 -12.40 -97.83 -81.89
C PHE A 718 -13.39 -97.35 -80.82
N VAL A 719 -14.54 -98.01 -80.70
CA VAL A 719 -15.53 -97.75 -79.64
C VAL A 719 -14.94 -98.04 -78.27
N ALA A 720 -14.21 -99.15 -78.12
CA ALA A 720 -13.51 -99.45 -76.88
C ALA A 720 -12.50 -98.34 -76.53
N ALA A 721 -11.65 -97.89 -77.47
CA ALA A 721 -10.67 -96.83 -77.21
C ALA A 721 -11.30 -95.47 -76.83
N LEU A 722 -12.43 -95.10 -77.45
CA LEU A 722 -13.15 -93.85 -77.15
C LEU A 722 -13.74 -93.81 -75.74
N GLN A 723 -14.23 -94.95 -75.23
CA GLN A 723 -14.80 -95.00 -73.89
C GLN A 723 -13.78 -94.77 -72.76
N TRP A 724 -12.48 -94.80 -73.08
CA TRP A 724 -11.41 -94.79 -72.08
C TRP A 724 -10.74 -93.42 -71.91
N ALA A 725 -10.97 -92.51 -72.85
CA ALA A 725 -10.48 -91.12 -72.80
C ALA A 725 -11.07 -90.25 -71.65
N PRO A 726 -12.32 -90.43 -71.16
CA PRO A 726 -12.87 -89.66 -70.04
C PRO A 726 -12.13 -89.85 -68.72
N ARG A 727 -11.80 -91.10 -68.34
CA ARG A 727 -11.07 -91.39 -67.08
C ARG A 727 -9.68 -90.75 -67.01
N LEU A 728 -9.03 -90.56 -68.17
CA LEU A 728 -7.76 -89.83 -68.26
C LEU A 728 -7.93 -88.33 -68.04
N ARG A 729 -9.07 -87.75 -68.44
CA ARG A 729 -9.42 -86.35 -68.15
C ARG A 729 -9.75 -86.15 -66.67
N ASP A 730 -10.56 -87.02 -66.07
CA ASP A 730 -10.92 -86.92 -64.65
C ASP A 730 -9.70 -86.90 -63.72
N ARG A 731 -8.64 -87.66 -64.08
CA ARG A 731 -7.39 -87.71 -63.32
C ARG A 731 -6.52 -86.47 -63.50
N ASP A 732 -6.53 -85.84 -64.68
CA ASP A 732 -5.86 -84.56 -64.91
C ASP A 732 -6.59 -83.43 -64.17
N ASP A 733 -7.92 -83.42 -64.19
CA ASP A 733 -8.75 -82.44 -63.49
C ASP A 733 -8.61 -82.55 -61.97
N ALA A 734 -8.56 -83.76 -61.42
CA ALA A 734 -8.30 -83.99 -59.99
C ALA A 734 -6.92 -83.46 -59.54
N TYR A 735 -5.91 -83.49 -60.41
CA TYR A 735 -4.60 -82.90 -60.11
C TYR A 735 -4.66 -81.37 -60.14
N ARG A 736 -5.28 -80.77 -61.16
CA ARG A 736 -5.45 -79.31 -61.25
C ARG A 736 -6.25 -78.75 -60.08
N ALA A 737 -7.23 -79.50 -59.57
CA ALA A 737 -7.96 -79.15 -58.36
C ALA A 737 -7.02 -79.06 -57.13
N ARG A 738 -6.15 -80.07 -56.92
CA ARG A 738 -5.16 -80.06 -55.81
C ARG A 738 -4.13 -78.94 -55.95
N GLU A 739 -3.68 -78.65 -57.17
CA GLU A 739 -2.75 -77.53 -57.41
C GLU A 739 -3.39 -76.17 -57.09
N SER A 740 -4.66 -75.98 -57.45
CA SER A 740 -5.36 -74.72 -57.16
C SER A 740 -5.61 -74.52 -55.65
N GLU A 741 -5.89 -75.60 -54.92
CA GLU A 741 -6.00 -75.61 -53.46
C GLU A 741 -4.66 -75.25 -52.78
N TYR A 742 -3.55 -75.84 -53.22
CA TYR A 742 -2.21 -75.48 -52.74
C TYR A 742 -1.90 -73.99 -52.96
N ARG A 743 -2.13 -73.47 -54.18
CA ARG A 743 -1.89 -72.05 -54.50
C ARG A 743 -2.78 -71.11 -53.67
N ARG A 744 -3.98 -71.54 -53.31
CA ARG A 744 -4.87 -70.78 -52.40
C ARG A 744 -4.28 -70.70 -50.99
N LEU A 745 -3.90 -71.84 -50.41
CA LEU A 745 -3.30 -71.90 -49.07
C LEU A 745 -2.01 -71.10 -48.99
N LEU A 746 -1.15 -71.19 -50.02
CA LEU A 746 0.10 -70.44 -50.06
C LEU A 746 -0.12 -68.92 -50.02
N ARG A 747 -1.11 -68.42 -50.77
CA ARG A 747 -1.51 -66.99 -50.72
C ARG A 747 -2.03 -66.60 -49.34
N GLU A 748 -2.90 -67.42 -48.75
CA GLU A 748 -3.49 -67.14 -47.44
C GLU A 748 -2.42 -66.99 -46.34
N TYR A 749 -1.44 -67.91 -46.28
CA TYR A 749 -0.36 -67.82 -45.30
C TYR A 749 0.61 -66.67 -45.58
N THR A 750 0.85 -66.34 -46.85
CA THR A 750 1.66 -65.18 -47.25
C THR A 750 1.00 -63.87 -46.82
N ASP A 751 -0.31 -63.72 -47.06
CA ASP A 751 -1.09 -62.56 -46.63
C ASP A 751 -1.18 -62.45 -45.10
N ARG A 752 -1.23 -63.59 -44.39
CA ARG A 752 -1.21 -63.63 -42.93
C ARG A 752 0.13 -63.17 -42.36
N GLU A 753 1.25 -63.62 -42.94
CA GLU A 753 2.59 -63.17 -42.56
C GLU A 753 2.78 -61.66 -42.82
N HIS A 754 2.36 -61.16 -43.99
CA HIS A 754 2.47 -59.74 -44.31
C HIS A 754 1.61 -58.85 -43.40
N ARG A 755 0.37 -59.26 -43.10
CA ARG A 755 -0.51 -58.54 -42.18
C ARG A 755 0.05 -58.49 -40.76
N ALA A 756 0.55 -59.61 -40.24
CA ALA A 756 1.16 -59.67 -38.91
C ALA A 756 2.42 -58.79 -38.82
N ARG A 757 3.29 -58.81 -39.84
CA ARG A 757 4.47 -57.93 -39.89
C ARG A 757 4.13 -56.45 -40.02
N ALA A 758 3.17 -56.08 -40.87
CA ALA A 758 2.73 -54.70 -41.00
C ALA A 758 2.10 -54.18 -39.69
N ALA A 759 1.32 -55.01 -38.99
CA ALA A 759 0.76 -54.69 -37.68
C ALA A 759 1.84 -54.54 -36.58
N ALA A 760 2.89 -55.38 -36.60
CA ALA A 760 4.01 -55.27 -35.68
C ALA A 760 4.87 -54.00 -35.94
N ALA A 761 5.11 -53.65 -37.21
CA ALA A 761 5.90 -52.50 -37.64
C ALA A 761 5.19 -51.16 -37.36
N SER A 762 3.91 -51.03 -37.71
CA SER A 762 3.10 -49.83 -37.40
C SER A 762 2.98 -49.53 -35.90
N ARG A 763 3.00 -50.56 -35.05
CA ARG A 763 2.97 -50.41 -33.59
C ARG A 763 4.34 -50.10 -32.96
N THR A 764 5.45 -50.33 -33.67
CA THR A 764 6.80 -49.92 -33.22
C THR A 764 7.10 -48.46 -33.60
N ASP A 765 6.55 -47.98 -34.71
CA ASP A 765 6.79 -46.63 -35.24
C ASP A 765 5.99 -45.52 -34.53
N THR A 766 5.02 -45.88 -33.68
CA THR A 766 4.34 -44.97 -32.74
C THR A 766 5.24 -44.60 -31.55
N ARG A 767 6.51 -44.27 -31.81
CA ARG A 767 7.45 -43.67 -30.85
C ARG A 767 7.67 -42.18 -31.11
N ALA A 768 7.02 -41.60 -32.13
CA ALA A 768 7.22 -40.22 -32.57
C ALA A 768 6.02 -39.26 -32.39
N GLU A 769 4.85 -39.71 -31.92
CA GLU A 769 3.72 -38.80 -31.66
C GLU A 769 3.18 -38.97 -30.23
N LEU A 770 3.98 -38.55 -29.25
CA LEU A 770 3.39 -37.80 -28.15
C LEU A 770 2.90 -36.49 -28.76
N PRO A 771 1.62 -36.12 -28.62
CA PRO A 771 1.15 -34.85 -29.16
C PRO A 771 2.01 -33.73 -28.56
N PRO A 772 2.48 -32.75 -29.35
CA PRO A 772 3.02 -31.54 -28.75
C PRO A 772 1.94 -31.01 -27.82
N VAL A 773 2.28 -30.87 -26.54
CA VAL A 773 1.51 -30.06 -25.60
C VAL A 773 1.29 -28.72 -26.29
N ARG A 774 0.05 -28.46 -26.70
CA ARG A 774 -0.32 -27.23 -27.42
C ARG A 774 0.21 -26.03 -26.63
N PRO A 775 0.99 -25.12 -27.23
CA PRO A 775 1.38 -23.87 -26.58
C PRO A 775 0.22 -22.85 -26.53
N GLU A 776 -1.03 -23.29 -26.41
CA GLU A 776 -2.20 -22.41 -26.32
C GLU A 776 -2.64 -22.12 -24.87
N ALA A 777 -1.95 -22.66 -23.87
CA ALA A 777 -2.19 -22.34 -22.46
C ALA A 777 -1.26 -21.25 -21.89
N TYR A 778 -0.22 -20.82 -22.62
CA TYR A 778 0.67 -19.72 -22.20
C TYR A 778 0.23 -18.35 -22.75
N GLY A 779 -0.51 -18.32 -23.87
CA GLY A 779 -1.04 -17.09 -24.48
C GLY A 779 -2.27 -16.47 -23.79
N ARG A 780 -2.85 -17.14 -22.80
CA ARG A 780 -3.96 -16.63 -21.97
C ARG A 780 -3.51 -16.02 -20.63
N LEU A 781 -2.33 -16.38 -20.12
CA LEU A 781 -1.80 -15.82 -18.87
C LEU A 781 -1.11 -14.45 -19.08
N LEU A 782 -0.52 -14.21 -20.25
CA LEU A 782 0.09 -12.92 -20.60
C LEU A 782 -0.94 -11.83 -20.97
N ARG A 783 -2.17 -12.22 -21.34
CA ARG A 783 -3.30 -11.28 -21.55
C ARG A 783 -3.99 -10.83 -20.25
N TYR A 784 -3.64 -11.44 -19.12
CA TYR A 784 -4.08 -11.01 -17.79
C TYR A 784 -3.03 -10.12 -17.08
N LEU A 785 -1.81 -10.04 -17.61
CA LEU A 785 -0.70 -9.22 -17.09
C LEU A 785 -0.38 -7.98 -17.94
N ALA A 786 -1.09 -7.76 -19.06
CA ALA A 786 -1.07 -6.52 -19.81
C ALA A 786 -2.47 -5.88 -19.73
N GLY A 787 -2.71 -5.14 -18.63
CA GLY A 787 -3.88 -4.31 -18.49
C GLY A 787 -3.87 -3.15 -19.51
N PRO A 788 -5.04 -2.71 -20.01
CA PRO A 788 -5.13 -1.56 -20.89
C PRO A 788 -4.97 -0.28 -20.07
N ALA A 789 -3.95 0.52 -20.38
CA ALA A 789 -3.85 1.89 -19.91
C ALA A 789 -4.73 2.79 -20.80
N ALA A 790 -5.79 3.39 -20.23
CA ALA A 790 -6.30 4.69 -20.63
C ALA A 790 -7.33 5.19 -19.60
N GLY A 791 -7.05 6.34 -18.97
CA GLY A 791 -8.06 7.09 -18.23
C GLY A 791 -7.56 7.91 -17.05
N LEU A 792 -6.61 8.82 -17.24
CA LEU A 792 -6.43 9.97 -16.34
C LEU A 792 -7.19 11.18 -16.92
N PRO A 793 -8.01 11.91 -16.13
CA PRO A 793 -8.52 13.21 -16.52
C PRO A 793 -7.46 14.30 -16.28
N GLY A 794 -7.40 15.27 -17.19
CA GLY A 794 -6.33 16.24 -17.29
C GLY A 794 -6.34 17.39 -16.27
N ASN A 795 -5.26 18.17 -16.34
CA ASN A 795 -5.27 19.60 -16.05
C ASN A 795 -4.16 20.27 -16.89
N PRO A 796 -4.35 21.53 -17.37
CA PRO A 796 -3.52 22.16 -18.38
C PRO A 796 -2.36 22.95 -17.76
N GLY A 797 -1.34 23.24 -18.57
CA GLY A 797 -0.33 24.25 -18.24
C GLY A 797 1.07 23.88 -18.70
N SER A 798 1.36 24.17 -19.96
CA SER A 798 2.75 24.42 -20.43
C SER A 798 3.13 25.86 -20.02
N PRO A 799 4.43 26.16 -19.84
CA PRO A 799 5.18 26.64 -20.99
C PRO A 799 6.68 26.28 -21.06
N ALA A 800 7.16 26.29 -22.32
CA ALA A 800 8.46 26.77 -22.81
C ALA A 800 9.72 25.88 -22.79
N GLY A 801 10.47 25.98 -23.91
CA GLY A 801 11.87 25.57 -24.15
C GLY A 801 12.00 24.24 -24.92
N GLN A 802 12.09 24.16 -26.25
CA GLN A 802 13.09 24.68 -27.20
C GLN A 802 14.48 24.03 -27.05
N GLU A 803 14.81 23.08 -27.94
CA GLU A 803 16.14 22.76 -28.56
C GLU A 803 16.03 21.38 -29.26
N GLN A 804 15.95 21.32 -30.59
CA GLN A 804 17.07 21.15 -31.54
C GLN A 804 18.02 19.98 -31.22
N SER A 805 17.95 18.90 -32.00
CA SER A 805 18.94 18.62 -33.06
C SER A 805 18.85 17.18 -33.60
N ASN A 806 18.99 17.08 -34.93
CA ASN A 806 19.66 16.05 -35.74
C ASN A 806 19.33 14.56 -35.59
N ALA A 807 19.38 13.72 -36.62
CA ALA A 807 19.39 13.82 -38.08
C ALA A 807 19.50 12.35 -38.56
N GLY A 808 18.82 11.97 -39.63
CA GLY A 808 18.91 10.64 -40.25
C GLY A 808 17.59 10.19 -40.84
#